data_AF-A0A2N2ZSQ8-F1
#
_entry.id   AF-A0A2N2ZSQ8-F1
#
_cell.length_a   1.000
_cell.length_b   1.000
_cell.length_c   1.000
_cell.angle_alpha   90.00
_cell.angle_beta   90.00
_cell.angle_gamma   90.00
#
_symmetry.space_group_name_H-M   'P 1'
#
loop_
_entity.id
_entity.type
_entity.pdbx_description
1 polymer ?
#
loop_
_entity_poly.entity_id
_entity_poly.type
_entity_poly.pdbx_seq_one_letter_code
_entity_poly.pdbx_strand_id
1 'polypeptide(L)'
;MRKTITILSILIAVCFQNFLYAEIRTSAQSGLFSAGSTWVGGNAPTPYDDIIIASGHIVTLDAAPTVFNITIQAGAILDNGAFNLTIDRVSTGNPIYLNNGTHNGTGYLVAYDDYKTELSGNGITNCTIIIRSYGVSLLNTCNLTINGNIQHASPGNNGMNGKIFIEALQLEASLTINGDIITDPVYGGVGIDNGANIIVNGNVSLPGSSSSGAGGIITNFASGTFNISGNLVLGAFSSYCQNYGSMIIGGDLTGDFETYFIQEANSSVKFGGSVFPNDDGYLFAVESPIGGSSLPNTIEYNGTSEQFIALPADGAYSNLVVSNTNTIATINTDITVNGDLSIKPGSALTVSTGGSLSVSGSLTLESDASGTGSFISGSATSGNVQRYIAGHNGNENDGWHLLSSPVAAQAISAFHTPGSGDFYKWDEATNTWINRTAAGGGLNGLFEPEFFPGRGYMVANNTTDTKTFTGSINASDLSVTGLTFTGSSSYAGWQLLGNPFSSAINWNNGNWALNNVDANAQIWNEANASYTVILPNEVIPAMNGFMVHASQNNASLTIPASARAHSNVNWYKSENNAERLVLTAFDIEGQTAQSTIIRFDANATKGYDSNFDSHFLAGLAPMFYSISPEYKLALNTLPQLNGSLSIPLGFEKNGSNEFTIELTETISGQAVYMTDLKTSETVNLTENSYTYSSAEGDNVNRFLLHFALLGVDEPETQNGMKAWAYDGQLYLLSPEPGEVTIYDLRGRKLSGFRSDTSDLQNHPLNLPSGVYIISFQGRTSIKPVKIIVH
;
A
#
# COMPACT_ATOMS: atom_id res chain seq x y z
N MET A 1 2.88 83.09 -56.53
CA MET A 1 3.63 82.57 -55.36
C MET A 1 2.72 82.03 -54.24
N ARG A 2 1.51 81.52 -54.53
CA ARG A 2 0.56 80.96 -53.54
C ARG A 2 0.08 79.53 -53.82
N LYS A 3 0.44 78.93 -54.98
CA LYS A 3 0.07 77.55 -55.35
C LYS A 3 1.17 76.51 -55.12
N THR A 4 2.42 76.94 -54.92
CA THR A 4 3.58 76.04 -54.72
C THR A 4 3.78 75.65 -53.25
N ILE A 5 3.26 76.44 -52.31
CA ILE A 5 3.42 76.18 -50.87
C ILE A 5 2.43 75.11 -50.39
N THR A 6 1.21 75.05 -50.92
CA THR A 6 0.20 74.04 -50.51
C THR A 6 0.55 72.62 -50.96
N ILE A 7 1.24 72.45 -52.10
CA ILE A 7 1.66 71.13 -52.58
C ILE A 7 2.88 70.62 -51.80
N LEU A 8 3.77 71.51 -51.34
CA LEU A 8 4.91 71.13 -50.49
C LEU A 8 4.45 70.77 -49.06
N SER A 9 3.39 71.40 -48.55
CA SER A 9 2.77 71.04 -47.26
C SER A 9 2.08 69.67 -47.30
N ILE A 10 1.47 69.31 -48.43
CA ILE A 10 0.82 67.99 -48.61
C ILE A 10 1.87 66.89 -48.88
N LEU A 11 2.96 67.19 -49.60
CA LEU A 11 4.04 66.23 -49.82
C LEU A 11 4.86 65.97 -48.54
N ILE A 12 5.05 66.99 -47.68
CA ILE A 12 5.68 66.80 -46.37
C ILE A 12 4.75 66.07 -45.40
N ALA A 13 3.43 66.27 -45.46
CA ALA A 13 2.47 65.52 -44.65
C ALA A 13 2.33 64.04 -45.11
N VAL A 14 2.54 63.74 -46.40
CA VAL A 14 2.50 62.36 -46.94
C VAL A 14 3.84 61.64 -46.74
N CYS A 15 4.98 62.34 -46.71
CA CYS A 15 6.29 61.71 -46.41
C CYS A 15 6.51 61.39 -44.91
N PHE A 16 5.64 61.86 -44.00
CA PHE A 16 5.66 61.46 -42.58
C PHE A 16 4.67 60.34 -42.24
N GLN A 17 3.95 59.79 -43.22
CA GLN A 17 3.25 58.52 -43.08
C GLN A 17 4.18 57.36 -43.48
N ASN A 18 5.35 57.28 -42.84
CA ASN A 18 5.96 55.96 -42.70
C ASN A 18 5.03 55.21 -41.76
N PHE A 19 4.33 54.20 -42.27
CA PHE A 19 3.96 53.08 -41.41
C PHE A 19 5.26 52.67 -40.72
N LEU A 20 5.38 52.95 -39.41
CA LEU A 20 6.52 52.52 -38.62
C LEU A 20 6.61 51.01 -38.79
N TYR A 21 7.57 50.55 -39.56
CA TYR A 21 7.88 49.13 -39.64
C TYR A 21 8.40 48.75 -38.26
N ALA A 22 7.73 47.79 -37.62
CA ALA A 22 8.23 47.14 -36.41
C ALA A 22 9.69 46.71 -36.65
N GLU A 23 10.60 47.16 -35.80
CA GLU A 23 12.02 46.81 -35.87
C GLU A 23 12.32 45.66 -34.90
N ILE A 24 13.36 44.86 -35.22
CA ILE A 24 13.91 43.87 -34.30
C ILE A 24 14.91 44.57 -33.38
N ARG A 25 14.64 44.55 -32.09
CA ARG A 25 15.48 45.12 -31.03
C ARG A 25 16.16 43.99 -30.27
N THR A 26 17.48 43.90 -30.37
CA THR A 26 18.28 42.93 -29.60
C THR A 26 18.93 43.63 -28.42
N SER A 27 18.88 43.04 -27.22
CA SER A 27 19.58 43.57 -26.06
C SER A 27 21.11 43.57 -26.30
N ALA A 28 21.79 44.68 -26.05
CA ALA A 28 23.24 44.83 -26.14
C ALA A 28 23.96 44.55 -24.81
N GLN A 29 23.24 44.67 -23.69
CA GLN A 29 23.71 44.37 -22.33
C GLN A 29 22.49 44.19 -21.41
N SER A 30 22.73 43.78 -20.16
CA SER A 30 21.70 43.80 -19.12
C SER A 30 21.29 45.23 -18.75
N GLY A 31 20.02 45.45 -18.41
CA GLY A 31 19.52 46.76 -18.00
C GLY A 31 18.01 46.90 -18.03
N LEU A 32 17.53 48.14 -17.85
CA LEU A 32 16.10 48.47 -17.90
C LEU A 32 15.57 48.46 -19.33
N PHE A 33 14.33 48.01 -19.52
CA PHE A 33 13.69 47.92 -20.83
C PHE A 33 13.60 49.28 -21.53
N SER A 34 13.21 50.34 -20.80
CA SER A 34 13.07 51.69 -21.35
C SER A 34 14.40 52.40 -21.67
N ALA A 35 15.53 51.86 -21.19
CA ALA A 35 16.84 52.49 -21.38
C ALA A 35 17.42 52.14 -22.75
N GLY A 36 17.65 53.13 -23.61
CA GLY A 36 18.25 52.93 -24.93
C GLY A 36 19.61 52.22 -24.92
N SER A 37 20.40 52.38 -23.85
CA SER A 37 21.67 51.69 -23.65
C SER A 37 21.54 50.16 -23.50
N THR A 38 20.37 49.65 -23.15
CA THR A 38 20.08 48.21 -23.05
C THR A 38 20.05 47.55 -24.42
N TRP A 39 19.85 48.30 -25.50
CA TRP A 39 19.53 47.79 -26.83
C TRP A 39 20.58 48.15 -27.87
N VAL A 40 20.79 47.25 -28.83
CA VAL A 40 21.71 47.48 -29.96
C VAL A 40 21.23 48.70 -30.76
N GLY A 41 22.13 49.65 -30.99
CA GLY A 41 21.83 50.90 -31.68
C GLY A 41 21.38 52.05 -30.77
N GLY A 42 21.25 51.82 -29.45
CA GLY A 42 21.01 52.88 -28.47
C GLY A 42 19.55 53.34 -28.36
N ASN A 43 18.61 52.64 -29.00
CA ASN A 43 17.19 52.97 -29.01
C ASN A 43 16.40 51.85 -28.30
N ALA A 44 15.61 52.22 -27.29
CA ALA A 44 14.72 51.27 -26.62
C ALA A 44 13.58 50.84 -27.55
N PRO A 45 13.00 49.64 -27.36
CA PRO A 45 11.85 49.18 -28.12
C PRO A 45 10.68 50.13 -27.97
N THR A 46 10.05 50.40 -29.11
CA THR A 46 8.80 51.13 -29.21
C THR A 46 7.64 50.15 -29.34
N PRO A 47 6.39 50.58 -29.15
CA PRO A 47 5.24 49.70 -29.30
C PRO A 47 5.29 48.91 -30.62
N TYR A 48 5.02 47.61 -30.52
CA TYR A 48 4.96 46.66 -31.64
C TYR A 48 6.32 46.21 -32.21
N ASP A 49 7.44 46.69 -31.67
CA ASP A 49 8.76 46.16 -32.03
C ASP A 49 8.88 44.68 -31.60
N ASP A 50 9.72 43.93 -32.33
CA ASP A 50 10.13 42.58 -31.95
C ASP A 50 11.31 42.69 -30.99
N ILE A 51 11.32 41.90 -29.91
CA ILE A 51 12.42 41.92 -28.93
C ILE A 51 13.19 40.60 -28.91
N ILE A 52 14.52 40.71 -28.82
CA ILE A 52 15.43 39.59 -28.60
C ILE A 52 16.26 39.88 -27.35
N ILE A 53 16.05 39.11 -26.28
CA ILE A 53 16.93 39.12 -25.12
C ILE A 53 18.06 38.13 -25.39
N ALA A 54 19.26 38.66 -25.57
CA ALA A 54 20.42 37.91 -25.98
C ALA A 54 21.00 37.10 -24.82
N SER A 55 21.67 35.98 -25.14
CA SER A 55 22.26 35.08 -24.15
C SER A 55 23.14 35.84 -23.14
N GLY A 56 22.94 35.54 -21.85
CA GLY A 56 23.67 36.16 -20.74
C GLY A 56 23.16 37.54 -20.30
N HIS A 57 22.16 38.11 -20.97
CA HIS A 57 21.58 39.40 -20.58
C HIS A 57 20.35 39.22 -19.67
N ILE A 58 20.17 40.20 -18.79
CA ILE A 58 18.98 40.37 -17.95
C ILE A 58 18.32 41.69 -18.34
N VAL A 59 17.11 41.64 -18.88
CA VAL A 59 16.32 42.83 -19.20
C VAL A 59 15.13 42.91 -18.25
N THR A 60 15.06 43.99 -17.47
CA THR A 60 14.00 44.21 -16.48
C THR A 60 13.02 45.27 -16.96
N LEU A 61 11.72 44.98 -16.94
CA LEU A 61 10.68 45.95 -17.29
C LEU A 61 10.53 47.00 -16.17
N ASP A 62 10.50 48.25 -16.58
CA ASP A 62 10.26 49.43 -15.75
C ASP A 62 9.02 50.23 -16.21
N ALA A 63 8.25 49.64 -17.13
CA ALA A 63 6.97 50.10 -17.65
C ALA A 63 6.16 48.88 -18.13
N ALA A 64 4.93 49.08 -18.61
CA ALA A 64 4.10 48.03 -19.24
C ALA A 64 4.19 48.13 -20.77
N PRO A 65 5.23 47.55 -21.42
CA PRO A 65 5.44 47.67 -22.85
C PRO A 65 4.46 46.81 -23.66
N THR A 66 4.37 47.16 -24.94
CA THR A 66 3.66 46.41 -25.95
C THR A 66 4.66 46.03 -27.05
N VAL A 67 4.78 44.74 -27.36
CA VAL A 67 5.73 44.19 -28.34
C VAL A 67 5.00 43.22 -29.26
N PHE A 68 5.63 42.76 -30.35
CA PHE A 68 5.01 41.77 -31.22
C PHE A 68 5.63 40.37 -31.04
N ASN A 69 6.85 40.13 -31.55
CA ASN A 69 7.57 38.89 -31.25
C ASN A 69 8.46 39.04 -30.02
N ILE A 70 8.55 37.98 -29.22
CA ILE A 70 9.45 37.91 -28.07
C ILE A 70 10.38 36.71 -28.26
N THR A 71 11.68 36.95 -28.28
CA THR A 71 12.70 35.90 -28.22
C THR A 71 13.54 36.06 -26.96
N ILE A 72 13.56 35.04 -26.11
CA ILE A 72 14.47 34.94 -24.96
C ILE A 72 15.46 33.82 -25.28
N GLN A 73 16.72 34.18 -25.52
CA GLN A 73 17.73 33.19 -25.86
C GLN A 73 18.14 32.35 -24.64
N ALA A 74 18.78 31.21 -24.89
CA ALA A 74 19.30 30.37 -23.82
C ALA A 74 20.26 31.15 -22.90
N GLY A 75 20.06 31.04 -21.59
CA GLY A 75 20.82 31.80 -20.58
C GLY A 75 20.46 33.28 -20.46
N ALA A 76 19.44 33.77 -21.17
CA ALA A 76 18.91 35.13 -21.02
C ALA A 76 17.74 35.17 -20.03
N ILE A 77 17.53 36.32 -19.39
CA ILE A 77 16.41 36.57 -18.47
C ILE A 77 15.63 37.81 -18.93
N LEU A 78 14.32 37.64 -19.13
CA LEU A 78 13.37 38.74 -19.21
C LEU A 78 12.64 38.82 -17.87
N ASP A 79 12.71 39.92 -17.14
CA ASP A 79 12.02 40.08 -15.86
C ASP A 79 10.96 41.18 -15.99
N ASN A 80 9.69 40.80 -16.00
CA ASN A 80 8.58 41.74 -16.10
C ASN A 80 8.19 42.37 -14.75
N GLY A 81 8.80 41.96 -13.63
CA GLY A 81 8.47 42.51 -12.31
C GLY A 81 6.96 42.44 -12.06
N ALA A 82 6.32 43.57 -11.74
CA ALA A 82 4.85 43.65 -11.63
C ALA A 82 4.16 44.17 -12.91
N PHE A 83 4.92 44.43 -13.98
CA PHE A 83 4.40 45.03 -15.21
C PHE A 83 3.93 43.96 -16.19
N ASN A 84 2.79 44.21 -16.82
CA ASN A 84 2.31 43.35 -17.88
C ASN A 84 3.12 43.59 -19.16
N LEU A 85 3.57 42.51 -19.79
CA LEU A 85 4.15 42.50 -21.13
C LEU A 85 3.06 42.10 -22.11
N THR A 86 2.63 43.03 -22.97
CA THR A 86 1.52 42.78 -23.90
C THR A 86 2.03 42.48 -25.30
N ILE A 87 1.53 41.41 -25.91
CA ILE A 87 1.75 41.10 -27.32
C ILE A 87 0.64 41.75 -28.15
N ASP A 88 0.99 42.64 -29.07
CA ASP A 88 0.03 43.35 -29.93
C ASP A 88 0.68 43.85 -31.24
N ARG A 89 -0.12 44.17 -32.27
CA ARG A 89 0.31 44.86 -33.50
C ARG A 89 -0.88 45.39 -34.30
N VAL A 90 -0.62 46.38 -35.15
CA VAL A 90 -1.60 46.95 -36.11
C VAL A 90 -1.79 46.10 -37.39
N SER A 91 -1.23 44.88 -37.48
CA SER A 91 -1.23 44.07 -38.72
C SER A 91 -1.55 42.59 -38.47
N THR A 92 -1.96 41.89 -39.53
CA THR A 92 -2.33 40.46 -39.49
C THR A 92 -1.12 39.53 -39.35
N GLY A 93 -1.21 38.53 -38.48
CA GLY A 93 -0.22 37.46 -38.32
C GLY A 93 -0.19 36.90 -36.89
N ASN A 94 0.32 35.67 -36.72
CA ASN A 94 0.53 35.07 -35.41
C ASN A 94 1.89 35.54 -34.83
N PRO A 95 1.92 36.25 -33.69
CA PRO A 95 3.17 36.56 -33.01
C PRO A 95 3.77 35.31 -32.35
N ILE A 96 5.09 35.27 -32.27
CA ILE A 96 5.84 34.17 -31.65
C ILE A 96 6.38 34.61 -30.29
N TYR A 97 6.06 33.84 -29.26
CA TYR A 97 6.75 33.80 -27.98
C TYR A 97 7.73 32.63 -27.96
N LEU A 98 8.99 32.91 -28.31
CA LEU A 98 10.10 31.96 -28.32
C LEU A 98 10.92 32.12 -27.04
N ASN A 99 10.78 31.19 -26.09
CA ASN A 99 11.55 31.22 -24.84
C ASN A 99 12.47 30.01 -24.72
N ASN A 100 13.78 30.23 -24.81
CA ASN A 100 14.82 29.25 -24.49
C ASN A 100 15.58 29.59 -23.20
N GLY A 101 15.23 30.70 -22.53
CA GLY A 101 15.86 31.19 -21.31
C GLY A 101 14.88 31.20 -20.14
N THR A 102 14.77 32.34 -19.45
CA THR A 102 13.84 32.51 -18.33
C THR A 102 13.05 33.80 -18.46
N HIS A 103 11.73 33.72 -18.31
CA HIS A 103 10.84 34.88 -18.16
C HIS A 103 10.37 34.92 -16.71
N ASN A 104 10.71 35.96 -15.95
CA ASN A 104 10.38 36.14 -14.55
C ASN A 104 9.36 37.27 -14.34
N GLY A 105 8.71 37.23 -13.18
CA GLY A 105 7.97 38.34 -12.59
C GLY A 105 6.49 38.00 -12.30
N THR A 106 5.85 38.82 -11.48
CA THR A 106 4.45 38.68 -11.06
C THR A 106 3.47 39.34 -12.03
N GLY A 107 3.95 40.19 -12.94
CA GLY A 107 3.18 40.75 -14.04
C GLY A 107 2.83 39.68 -15.06
N TYR A 108 1.83 39.94 -15.89
CA TYR A 108 1.34 38.97 -16.87
C TYR A 108 2.09 39.04 -18.20
N LEU A 109 2.24 37.88 -18.85
CA LEU A 109 2.39 37.83 -20.31
C LEU A 109 1.00 37.85 -20.93
N VAL A 110 0.64 38.93 -21.61
CA VAL A 110 -0.68 39.07 -22.22
C VAL A 110 -0.58 38.69 -23.70
N ALA A 111 -1.29 37.63 -24.08
CA ALA A 111 -1.35 37.11 -25.43
C ALA A 111 -2.11 38.05 -26.38
N TYR A 112 -1.92 37.83 -27.68
CA TYR A 112 -2.46 38.67 -28.74
C TYR A 112 -3.98 38.60 -28.88
N ASP A 113 -4.59 39.74 -29.21
CA ASP A 113 -6.05 39.91 -29.26
C ASP A 113 -6.67 39.62 -30.64
N ASP A 114 -5.88 39.57 -31.72
CA ASP A 114 -6.41 39.43 -33.08
C ASP A 114 -6.14 38.05 -33.70
N TYR A 115 -5.11 37.33 -33.23
CA TYR A 115 -4.70 36.02 -33.72
C TYR A 115 -4.06 35.19 -32.60
N LYS A 116 -3.82 33.90 -32.87
CA LYS A 116 -3.17 33.02 -31.89
C LYS A 116 -1.73 33.48 -31.62
N THR A 117 -1.31 33.43 -30.37
CA THR A 117 0.11 33.57 -30.01
C THR A 117 0.79 32.21 -30.11
N GLU A 118 1.83 32.10 -30.93
CA GLU A 118 2.60 30.89 -31.14
C GLU A 118 3.65 30.72 -30.05
N LEU A 119 3.65 29.57 -29.36
CA LEU A 119 4.59 29.23 -28.29
C LEU A 119 5.68 28.31 -28.84
N SER A 120 6.93 28.61 -28.50
CA SER A 120 8.10 27.82 -28.93
C SER A 120 9.26 27.95 -27.93
N GLY A 121 10.20 27.02 -28.00
CA GLY A 121 11.42 26.99 -27.18
C GLY A 121 11.30 26.06 -25.98
N ASN A 122 12.37 25.96 -25.20
CA ASN A 122 12.50 25.01 -24.09
C ASN A 122 12.80 25.66 -22.72
N GLY A 123 12.50 26.95 -22.59
CA GLY A 123 12.74 27.75 -21.40
C GLY A 123 11.64 27.67 -20.35
N ILE A 124 11.81 28.49 -19.31
CA ILE A 124 10.89 28.59 -18.17
C ILE A 124 10.22 29.96 -18.17
N THR A 125 8.90 29.99 -17.97
CA THR A 125 8.09 31.19 -17.83
C THR A 125 7.48 31.22 -16.43
N ASN A 126 8.06 31.99 -15.52
CA ASN A 126 7.64 32.18 -14.14
C ASN A 126 6.59 33.29 -13.97
N CYS A 127 5.68 33.40 -14.94
CA CYS A 127 4.56 34.34 -14.88
C CYS A 127 3.31 33.70 -15.49
N THR A 128 2.14 34.27 -15.18
CA THR A 128 0.87 33.82 -15.76
C THR A 128 0.71 34.35 -17.18
N ILE A 129 0.25 33.48 -18.09
CA ILE A 129 -0.18 33.88 -19.43
C ILE A 129 -1.67 34.25 -19.36
N ILE A 130 -1.98 35.46 -19.78
CA ILE A 130 -3.35 35.96 -19.92
C ILE A 130 -3.74 35.89 -21.39
N ILE A 131 -4.75 35.09 -21.68
CA ILE A 131 -5.42 35.08 -22.99
C ILE A 131 -6.59 36.06 -22.91
N ARG A 132 -6.88 36.79 -23.98
CA ARG A 132 -8.00 37.77 -24.02
C ARG A 132 -9.05 37.39 -25.06
N SER A 133 -8.62 37.20 -26.32
CA SER A 133 -9.53 37.06 -27.46
C SER A 133 -9.19 35.92 -28.44
N TYR A 134 -7.92 35.53 -28.57
CA TYR A 134 -7.47 34.36 -29.33
C TYR A 134 -6.49 33.56 -28.48
N GLY A 135 -6.59 32.23 -28.55
CA GLY A 135 -5.78 31.33 -27.74
C GLY A 135 -4.29 31.30 -28.10
N VAL A 136 -3.59 30.31 -27.57
CA VAL A 136 -2.20 30.02 -27.90
C VAL A 136 -2.11 28.80 -28.83
N SER A 137 -1.08 28.75 -29.68
CA SER A 137 -0.77 27.59 -30.52
C SER A 137 0.65 27.10 -30.23
N LEU A 138 0.85 25.81 -30.04
CA LEU A 138 2.17 25.24 -29.78
C LEU A 138 2.84 24.86 -31.10
N LEU A 139 4.00 25.43 -31.36
CA LEU A 139 4.86 24.99 -32.46
C LEU A 139 5.54 23.66 -32.10
N ASN A 140 6.01 22.92 -33.10
CA ASN A 140 6.73 21.65 -32.91
C ASN A 140 8.01 21.75 -32.06
N THR A 141 8.54 22.97 -31.92
CA THR A 141 9.72 23.30 -31.12
C THR A 141 9.38 23.72 -29.69
N CYS A 142 8.10 23.70 -29.30
CA CYS A 142 7.67 24.03 -27.95
C CYS A 142 7.98 22.88 -26.99
N ASN A 143 8.73 23.18 -25.93
CA ASN A 143 8.96 22.34 -24.76
C ASN A 143 9.03 23.23 -23.52
N LEU A 144 8.02 24.08 -23.34
CA LEU A 144 8.02 25.13 -22.32
C LEU A 144 7.52 24.62 -20.97
N THR A 145 8.06 25.20 -19.90
CA THR A 145 7.50 25.12 -18.55
C THR A 145 6.96 26.48 -18.13
N ILE A 146 5.69 26.55 -17.72
CA ILE A 146 5.04 27.75 -17.21
C ILE A 146 4.77 27.57 -15.72
N ASN A 147 5.42 28.35 -14.87
CA ASN A 147 5.20 28.37 -13.41
C ASN A 147 4.15 29.41 -13.02
N GLY A 148 2.98 29.28 -13.65
CA GLY A 148 1.83 30.17 -13.48
C GLY A 148 0.63 29.59 -14.24
N ASN A 149 -0.47 30.33 -14.24
CA ASN A 149 -1.67 29.90 -14.93
C ASN A 149 -1.58 30.20 -16.44
N ILE A 150 -2.36 29.48 -17.23
CA ILE A 150 -2.86 29.98 -18.51
C ILE A 150 -4.34 30.29 -18.30
N GLN A 151 -4.68 31.56 -18.19
CA GLN A 151 -6.03 31.95 -17.83
C GLN A 151 -6.59 33.04 -18.74
N HIS A 152 -7.90 32.99 -18.92
CA HIS A 152 -8.64 34.02 -19.64
C HIS A 152 -8.67 35.29 -18.79
N ALA A 153 -8.50 36.45 -19.43
CA ALA A 153 -8.69 37.75 -18.79
C ALA A 153 -10.11 37.85 -18.22
N SER A 154 -10.26 38.39 -17.02
CA SER A 154 -11.56 38.69 -16.42
C SER A 154 -11.65 40.17 -16.02
N PRO A 155 -12.63 40.94 -16.54
CA PRO A 155 -13.56 40.56 -17.61
C PRO A 155 -12.83 40.45 -18.96
N GLY A 156 -13.09 39.39 -19.72
CA GLY A 156 -12.49 39.19 -21.05
C GLY A 156 -13.13 40.09 -22.11
N ASN A 157 -12.37 40.46 -23.14
CA ASN A 157 -12.84 41.26 -24.28
C ASN A 157 -13.47 40.34 -25.36
N ASN A 158 -14.81 40.36 -25.47
CA ASN A 158 -15.67 40.09 -26.64
C ASN A 158 -15.20 39.17 -27.79
N GLY A 159 -14.85 37.89 -27.57
CA GLY A 159 -14.68 37.02 -28.75
C GLY A 159 -14.16 35.60 -28.59
N MET A 160 -13.97 35.07 -27.38
CA MET A 160 -13.49 33.69 -27.23
C MET A 160 -14.54 32.60 -27.55
N ASN A 161 -15.80 33.00 -27.78
CA ASN A 161 -16.86 32.05 -28.10
C ASN A 161 -16.59 31.35 -29.44
N GLY A 162 -16.58 30.01 -29.40
CA GLY A 162 -16.29 29.14 -30.54
C GLY A 162 -14.82 29.07 -30.94
N LYS A 163 -13.89 29.54 -30.09
CA LYS A 163 -12.45 29.57 -30.38
C LYS A 163 -11.67 28.57 -29.55
N ILE A 164 -10.51 28.18 -30.08
CA ILE A 164 -9.54 27.33 -29.39
C ILE A 164 -8.64 28.19 -28.48
N PHE A 165 -8.65 27.86 -27.18
CA PHE A 165 -7.85 28.48 -26.12
C PHE A 165 -6.40 27.99 -26.15
N ILE A 166 -6.21 26.69 -26.36
CA ILE A 166 -4.91 26.06 -26.52
C ILE A 166 -5.01 25.09 -27.69
N GLU A 167 -4.20 25.34 -28.71
CA GLU A 167 -4.04 24.45 -29.86
C GLU A 167 -2.65 23.81 -29.83
N ALA A 168 -2.59 22.51 -29.66
CA ALA A 168 -1.35 21.75 -29.53
C ALA A 168 -1.34 20.58 -30.51
N LEU A 169 -1.41 20.86 -31.81
CA LEU A 169 -1.55 19.82 -32.85
C LEU A 169 -0.21 19.21 -33.31
N GLN A 170 0.92 19.73 -32.83
CA GLN A 170 2.25 19.27 -33.24
C GLN A 170 2.74 18.17 -32.30
N LEU A 171 2.96 16.96 -32.84
CA LEU A 171 3.30 15.76 -32.08
C LEU A 171 4.52 15.93 -31.14
N GLU A 172 5.53 16.68 -31.58
CA GLU A 172 6.78 16.89 -30.83
C GLU A 172 6.69 17.98 -29.76
N ALA A 173 5.57 18.73 -29.73
CA ALA A 173 5.39 19.78 -28.76
C ALA A 173 5.12 19.22 -27.35
N SER A 174 5.60 19.94 -26.35
CA SER A 174 5.37 19.66 -24.94
C SER A 174 5.15 20.97 -24.18
N LEU A 175 4.18 20.97 -23.27
CA LEU A 175 3.89 22.12 -22.42
C LEU A 175 3.58 21.63 -21.00
N THR A 176 4.38 22.09 -20.05
CA THR A 176 4.14 21.87 -18.62
C THR A 176 3.64 23.16 -17.97
N ILE A 177 2.52 23.09 -17.26
CA ILE A 177 1.88 24.21 -16.58
C ILE A 177 1.86 23.87 -15.08
N ASN A 178 2.69 24.53 -14.29
CA ASN A 178 2.70 24.43 -12.83
C ASN A 178 1.72 25.45 -12.22
N GLY A 179 0.47 25.34 -12.65
CA GLY A 179 -0.66 26.20 -12.32
C GLY A 179 -1.93 25.65 -12.99
N ASP A 180 -2.94 26.50 -13.10
CA ASP A 180 -4.24 26.13 -13.63
C ASP A 180 -4.42 26.56 -15.10
N ILE A 181 -5.31 25.85 -15.80
CA ILE A 181 -5.95 26.35 -17.03
C ILE A 181 -7.35 26.83 -16.65
N ILE A 182 -7.63 28.12 -16.86
CA ILE A 182 -8.90 28.74 -16.41
C ILE A 182 -9.52 29.55 -17.56
N THR A 183 -10.75 29.22 -17.94
CA THR A 183 -11.52 30.01 -18.92
C THR A 183 -12.66 30.78 -18.24
N ASP A 184 -13.12 31.88 -18.84
CA ASP A 184 -14.13 32.77 -18.25
C ASP A 184 -15.55 32.17 -18.38
N PRO A 185 -16.32 32.04 -17.28
CA PRO A 185 -17.69 31.52 -17.31
C PRO A 185 -18.71 32.40 -18.07
N VAL A 186 -18.34 33.63 -18.43
CA VAL A 186 -19.20 34.52 -19.23
C VAL A 186 -19.16 34.14 -20.71
N TYR A 187 -18.04 33.58 -21.19
CA TYR A 187 -17.79 33.33 -22.61
C TYR A 187 -17.62 31.83 -22.87
N GLY A 188 -18.68 31.22 -23.37
CA GLY A 188 -18.70 29.79 -23.63
C GLY A 188 -18.26 29.39 -25.04
N GLY A 189 -18.08 28.10 -25.31
CA GLY A 189 -17.62 27.57 -26.60
C GLY A 189 -16.10 27.59 -26.76
N VAL A 190 -15.37 27.58 -25.65
CA VAL A 190 -13.90 27.65 -25.63
C VAL A 190 -13.32 26.23 -25.69
N GLY A 191 -12.36 26.01 -26.59
CA GLY A 191 -11.80 24.70 -26.90
C GLY A 191 -10.35 24.48 -26.45
N ILE A 192 -9.96 23.24 -26.18
CA ILE A 192 -8.57 22.77 -26.12
C ILE A 192 -8.42 21.64 -27.14
N ASP A 193 -7.50 21.81 -28.08
CA ASP A 193 -7.17 20.81 -29.10
C ASP A 193 -5.77 20.27 -28.81
N ASN A 194 -5.68 19.06 -28.26
CA ASN A 194 -4.41 18.47 -27.84
C ASN A 194 -4.02 17.24 -28.68
N GLY A 195 -3.03 17.39 -29.56
CA GLY A 195 -2.33 16.30 -30.24
C GLY A 195 -0.89 16.11 -29.76
N ALA A 196 -0.51 16.75 -28.65
CA ALA A 196 0.84 16.85 -28.12
C ALA A 196 0.90 16.39 -26.65
N ASN A 197 2.01 16.64 -25.94
CA ASN A 197 2.12 16.37 -24.52
C ASN A 197 1.80 17.62 -23.67
N ILE A 198 0.66 17.64 -23.00
CA ILE A 198 0.28 18.71 -22.05
C ILE A 198 0.21 18.14 -20.64
N ILE A 199 0.94 18.77 -19.71
CA ILE A 199 0.93 18.46 -18.28
C ILE A 199 0.45 19.70 -17.53
N VAL A 200 -0.58 19.55 -16.71
CA VAL A 200 -1.13 20.59 -15.84
C VAL A 200 -1.01 20.11 -14.39
N ASN A 201 -0.07 20.68 -13.66
CA ASN A 201 0.11 20.46 -12.23
C ASN A 201 -0.82 21.38 -11.43
N GLY A 202 -2.11 21.30 -11.74
CA GLY A 202 -3.20 22.13 -11.23
C GLY A 202 -4.54 21.65 -11.79
N ASN A 203 -5.53 22.53 -11.78
CA ASN A 203 -6.87 22.28 -12.29
C ASN A 203 -7.03 22.74 -13.74
N VAL A 204 -7.98 22.13 -14.44
CA VAL A 204 -8.46 22.60 -15.75
C VAL A 204 -9.94 22.92 -15.61
N SER A 205 -10.31 24.18 -15.87
CA SER A 205 -11.67 24.68 -15.71
C SER A 205 -12.19 25.33 -16.98
N LEU A 206 -13.14 24.65 -17.62
CA LEU A 206 -13.88 25.11 -18.80
C LEU A 206 -15.38 25.21 -18.50
N PRO A 207 -15.82 26.19 -17.68
CA PRO A 207 -17.21 26.34 -17.26
C PRO A 207 -18.20 26.72 -18.38
N GLY A 208 -17.72 27.00 -19.59
CA GLY A 208 -18.59 27.45 -20.68
C GLY A 208 -19.34 28.73 -20.33
N SER A 209 -20.48 28.99 -20.99
CA SER A 209 -21.41 30.03 -20.55
C SER A 209 -22.84 29.53 -20.57
N SER A 210 -23.78 30.33 -20.04
CA SER A 210 -25.18 29.93 -19.90
C SER A 210 -25.97 29.85 -21.22
N SER A 211 -25.31 29.89 -22.37
CA SER A 211 -25.93 29.85 -23.70
C SER A 211 -25.84 28.45 -24.29
N SER A 212 -26.90 27.99 -24.98
CA SER A 212 -26.90 26.70 -25.67
C SER A 212 -25.71 26.57 -26.63
N GLY A 213 -24.98 25.45 -26.57
CA GLY A 213 -23.80 25.20 -27.41
C GLY A 213 -22.57 26.03 -27.02
N ALA A 214 -22.60 26.64 -25.84
CA ALA A 214 -21.49 27.41 -25.30
C ALA A 214 -20.70 26.61 -24.24
N GLY A 215 -20.80 25.30 -24.23
CA GLY A 215 -19.98 24.44 -23.39
C GLY A 215 -18.47 24.54 -23.70
N GLY A 216 -17.65 24.15 -22.72
CA GLY A 216 -16.23 23.94 -22.90
C GLY A 216 -15.95 22.68 -23.72
N ILE A 217 -15.00 22.74 -24.65
CA ILE A 217 -14.66 21.61 -25.52
C ILE A 217 -13.22 21.20 -25.27
N ILE A 218 -12.96 19.92 -25.07
CA ILE A 218 -11.61 19.36 -25.07
C ILE A 218 -11.58 18.22 -26.08
N THR A 219 -10.65 18.28 -27.03
CA THR A 219 -10.34 17.18 -27.94
C THR A 219 -8.90 16.74 -27.70
N ASN A 220 -8.71 15.61 -27.04
CA ASN A 220 -7.41 14.96 -26.94
C ASN A 220 -7.27 13.97 -28.10
N PHE A 221 -6.53 14.34 -29.14
CA PHE A 221 -6.30 13.52 -30.33
C PHE A 221 -5.49 12.25 -30.00
N ALA A 222 -5.44 11.30 -30.93
CA ALA A 222 -4.84 9.97 -30.70
C ALA A 222 -3.37 10.00 -30.28
N SER A 223 -2.62 11.03 -30.67
CA SER A 223 -1.24 11.24 -30.24
C SER A 223 -1.09 12.05 -28.95
N GLY A 224 -2.18 12.65 -28.47
CA GLY A 224 -2.19 13.55 -27.33
C GLY A 224 -2.05 12.81 -26.01
N THR A 225 -1.21 13.35 -25.14
CA THR A 225 -1.20 13.03 -23.71
C THR A 225 -1.65 14.28 -22.95
N PHE A 226 -2.71 14.17 -22.16
CA PHE A 226 -3.22 15.29 -21.37
C PHE A 226 -3.36 14.90 -19.90
N ASN A 227 -2.39 15.33 -19.10
CA ASN A 227 -2.30 14.95 -17.68
C ASN A 227 -2.66 16.16 -16.81
N ILE A 228 -3.65 15.99 -15.95
CA ILE A 228 -4.16 16.99 -15.02
C ILE A 228 -3.97 16.43 -13.61
N SER A 229 -3.18 17.08 -12.75
CA SER A 229 -2.98 16.59 -11.39
C SER A 229 -4.14 16.92 -10.45
N GLY A 230 -4.91 17.97 -10.76
CA GLY A 230 -6.10 18.40 -10.04
C GLY A 230 -7.40 18.01 -10.73
N ASN A 231 -8.43 18.84 -10.54
CA ASN A 231 -9.76 18.61 -11.06
C ASN A 231 -9.88 18.99 -12.53
N LEU A 232 -10.75 18.26 -13.26
CA LEU A 232 -11.28 18.68 -14.54
C LEU A 232 -12.73 19.14 -14.33
N VAL A 233 -12.99 20.42 -14.59
CA VAL A 233 -14.32 21.04 -14.47
C VAL A 233 -14.81 21.41 -15.86
N LEU A 234 -15.92 20.82 -16.28
CA LEU A 234 -16.64 21.16 -17.50
C LEU A 234 -17.97 21.80 -17.10
N GLY A 235 -18.39 22.87 -17.77
CA GLY A 235 -19.65 23.54 -17.43
C GLY A 235 -20.85 23.08 -18.27
N ALA A 236 -21.97 23.78 -18.17
CA ALA A 236 -23.21 23.37 -18.82
C ALA A 236 -23.25 23.60 -20.35
N PHE A 237 -24.34 23.14 -20.96
CA PHE A 237 -24.76 23.45 -22.35
C PHE A 237 -23.85 22.87 -23.43
N SER A 238 -23.76 21.54 -23.46
CA SER A 238 -23.01 20.76 -24.44
C SER A 238 -21.49 20.86 -24.27
N SER A 239 -21.00 20.92 -23.03
CA SER A 239 -19.56 20.76 -22.78
C SER A 239 -19.16 19.30 -22.96
N TYR A 240 -18.01 19.07 -23.59
CA TYR A 240 -17.50 17.72 -23.68
C TYR A 240 -15.98 17.65 -23.68
N CYS A 241 -15.47 16.54 -23.14
CA CYS A 241 -14.10 16.11 -23.31
C CYS A 241 -14.11 14.81 -24.13
N GLN A 242 -13.56 14.86 -25.35
CA GLN A 242 -13.35 13.70 -26.22
C GLN A 242 -11.90 13.25 -26.16
N ASN A 243 -11.69 12.01 -25.73
CA ASN A 243 -10.36 11.43 -25.57
C ASN A 243 -10.09 10.31 -26.57
N TYR A 244 -9.29 10.59 -27.60
CA TYR A 244 -8.71 9.62 -28.54
C TYR A 244 -7.30 9.15 -28.11
N GLY A 245 -6.64 9.86 -27.19
CA GLY A 245 -5.26 9.60 -26.77
C GLY A 245 -5.16 9.05 -25.35
N SER A 246 -4.23 9.59 -24.55
CA SER A 246 -4.08 9.24 -23.14
C SER A 246 -4.38 10.44 -22.23
N MET A 247 -5.13 10.20 -21.14
CA MET A 247 -5.43 11.23 -20.15
C MET A 247 -5.24 10.73 -18.71
N ILE A 248 -4.85 11.66 -17.84
CA ILE A 248 -4.89 11.49 -16.39
C ILE A 248 -5.67 12.65 -15.81
N ILE A 249 -6.64 12.37 -14.94
CA ILE A 249 -7.34 13.36 -14.11
C ILE A 249 -7.13 12.93 -12.67
N GLY A 250 -6.21 13.60 -11.98
CA GLY A 250 -5.77 13.25 -10.63
C GLY A 250 -6.80 13.60 -9.55
N GLY A 251 -7.60 14.65 -9.77
CA GLY A 251 -8.71 15.04 -8.91
C GLY A 251 -10.06 14.60 -9.45
N ASP A 252 -11.11 15.34 -9.12
CA ASP A 252 -12.48 15.07 -9.53
C ASP A 252 -12.72 15.50 -10.98
N LEU A 253 -13.48 14.69 -11.72
CA LEU A 253 -14.16 15.07 -12.95
C LEU A 253 -15.57 15.54 -12.58
N THR A 254 -15.85 16.82 -12.81
CA THR A 254 -17.14 17.45 -12.48
C THR A 254 -17.75 18.12 -13.71
N GLY A 255 -19.07 18.19 -13.70
CA GLY A 255 -19.86 18.72 -14.80
C GLY A 255 -20.95 19.70 -14.36
N ASP A 256 -21.79 20.06 -15.31
CA ASP A 256 -23.12 20.64 -15.11
C ASP A 256 -24.06 20.18 -16.26
N PHE A 257 -25.30 20.64 -16.31
CA PHE A 257 -26.33 20.28 -17.30
C PHE A 257 -25.79 20.06 -18.74
N GLU A 258 -25.99 18.87 -19.30
CA GLU A 258 -25.48 18.44 -20.63
C GLU A 258 -23.94 18.46 -20.76
N THR A 259 -23.25 17.82 -19.80
CA THR A 259 -21.79 17.60 -19.83
C THR A 259 -21.42 16.17 -20.16
N TYR A 260 -20.39 15.98 -20.99
CA TYR A 260 -19.97 14.67 -21.48
C TYR A 260 -18.46 14.43 -21.32
N PHE A 261 -18.07 13.27 -20.79
CA PHE A 261 -16.73 12.73 -20.95
C PHE A 261 -16.81 11.51 -21.86
N ILE A 262 -16.13 11.56 -23.00
CA ILE A 262 -16.24 10.56 -24.06
C ILE A 262 -14.87 9.89 -24.23
N GLN A 263 -14.81 8.62 -23.87
CA GLN A 263 -13.65 7.78 -24.06
C GLN A 263 -13.73 7.07 -25.42
N GLU A 264 -12.86 7.45 -26.35
CA GLU A 264 -12.92 6.96 -27.74
C GLU A 264 -12.12 5.66 -27.97
N ALA A 265 -12.21 5.09 -29.17
CA ALA A 265 -11.50 3.86 -29.50
C ALA A 265 -9.97 4.03 -29.43
N ASN A 266 -9.31 3.01 -28.90
CA ASN A 266 -7.87 2.87 -28.67
C ASN A 266 -7.26 3.92 -27.73
N SER A 267 -8.08 4.53 -26.87
CA SER A 267 -7.63 5.55 -25.91
C SER A 267 -7.65 5.04 -24.47
N SER A 268 -6.98 5.77 -23.57
CA SER A 268 -6.98 5.47 -22.13
C SER A 268 -7.22 6.72 -21.26
N VAL A 269 -7.93 6.55 -20.16
CA VAL A 269 -8.05 7.57 -19.10
C VAL A 269 -7.86 6.96 -17.72
N LYS A 270 -7.16 7.69 -16.84
CA LYS A 270 -6.98 7.36 -15.42
C LYS A 270 -7.64 8.43 -14.54
N PHE A 271 -8.51 7.99 -13.61
CA PHE A 271 -9.22 8.84 -12.66
C PHE A 271 -8.72 8.64 -11.22
N GLY A 272 -8.17 9.71 -10.64
CA GLY A 272 -7.70 9.77 -9.25
C GLY A 272 -8.75 10.27 -8.25
N GLY A 273 -9.76 11.03 -8.69
CA GLY A 273 -10.90 11.47 -7.90
C GLY A 273 -12.23 10.82 -8.32
N SER A 274 -13.33 11.47 -7.98
CA SER A 274 -14.69 11.06 -8.33
C SER A 274 -15.03 11.42 -9.78
N VAL A 275 -15.91 10.64 -10.41
CA VAL A 275 -16.42 10.91 -11.77
C VAL A 275 -17.89 11.27 -11.68
N PHE A 276 -18.20 12.53 -11.97
CA PHE A 276 -19.55 13.12 -11.90
C PHE A 276 -20.32 12.78 -10.62
N PRO A 277 -19.77 13.08 -9.42
CA PRO A 277 -20.33 12.63 -8.15
C PRO A 277 -21.72 13.17 -7.81
N ASN A 278 -22.20 14.22 -8.51
CA ASN A 278 -23.51 14.83 -8.28
C ASN A 278 -24.50 14.56 -9.42
N ASP A 279 -24.27 13.52 -10.22
CA ASP A 279 -25.03 13.25 -11.45
C ASP A 279 -25.02 14.47 -12.41
N ASP A 280 -23.91 15.21 -12.40
CA ASP A 280 -23.71 16.48 -13.09
C ASP A 280 -23.04 16.30 -14.48
N GLY A 281 -22.94 15.07 -14.97
CA GLY A 281 -22.47 14.77 -16.31
C GLY A 281 -22.57 13.29 -16.68
N TYR A 282 -22.13 12.96 -17.89
CA TYR A 282 -22.23 11.63 -18.47
C TYR A 282 -20.87 11.11 -18.91
N LEU A 283 -20.50 9.93 -18.42
CA LEU A 283 -19.33 9.17 -18.91
C LEU A 283 -19.78 8.23 -20.03
N PHE A 284 -19.16 8.32 -21.21
CA PHE A 284 -19.34 7.38 -22.32
C PHE A 284 -18.07 6.53 -22.47
N ALA A 285 -18.23 5.20 -22.44
CA ALA A 285 -17.11 4.26 -22.36
C ALA A 285 -17.15 3.15 -23.44
N VAL A 286 -18.18 3.07 -24.29
CA VAL A 286 -18.31 2.07 -25.36
C VAL A 286 -18.88 2.64 -26.66
N GLU A 287 -19.74 3.65 -26.61
CA GLU A 287 -20.32 4.30 -27.78
C GLU A 287 -20.33 5.83 -27.60
N SER A 288 -19.51 6.50 -28.39
CA SER A 288 -19.49 7.95 -28.50
C SER A 288 -20.80 8.44 -29.12
N PRO A 289 -21.52 9.38 -28.48
CA PRO A 289 -22.70 10.02 -29.07
C PRO A 289 -22.37 10.84 -30.32
N ILE A 290 -21.08 11.05 -30.62
CA ILE A 290 -20.58 11.86 -31.71
C ILE A 290 -19.80 11.01 -32.73
N GLY A 291 -19.04 10.00 -32.27
CA GLY A 291 -18.12 9.19 -33.06
C GLY A 291 -18.59 7.75 -33.37
N GLY A 292 -19.67 7.28 -32.75
CA GLY A 292 -20.12 5.89 -32.84
C GLY A 292 -19.31 4.96 -31.93
N SER A 293 -18.98 3.74 -32.38
CA SER A 293 -18.27 2.74 -31.55
C SER A 293 -16.92 3.24 -31.04
N SER A 294 -16.71 3.16 -29.73
CA SER A 294 -15.49 3.57 -29.04
C SER A 294 -14.68 2.39 -28.49
N LEU A 295 -14.96 1.17 -28.96
CA LEU A 295 -14.25 -0.05 -28.54
C LEU A 295 -13.01 -0.35 -29.42
N PRO A 296 -11.92 -0.92 -28.88
CA PRO A 296 -11.64 -1.09 -27.45
C PRO A 296 -11.07 0.20 -26.84
N ASN A 297 -11.30 0.46 -25.56
CA ASN A 297 -10.63 1.51 -24.79
C ASN A 297 -10.43 1.04 -23.33
N THR A 298 -9.72 1.84 -22.53
CA THR A 298 -9.45 1.50 -21.12
C THR A 298 -9.75 2.67 -20.19
N ILE A 299 -10.53 2.41 -19.16
CA ILE A 299 -10.74 3.34 -18.05
C ILE A 299 -10.11 2.74 -16.78
N GLU A 300 -9.29 3.53 -16.09
CA GLU A 300 -8.60 3.14 -14.86
C GLU A 300 -9.03 4.01 -13.67
N TYR A 301 -9.36 3.38 -12.54
CA TYR A 301 -9.61 4.05 -11.25
C TYR A 301 -8.41 3.82 -10.33
N ASN A 302 -7.75 4.90 -9.89
CA ASN A 302 -6.48 4.83 -9.14
C ASN A 302 -6.43 5.72 -7.90
N GLY A 303 -7.60 6.05 -7.33
CA GLY A 303 -7.70 7.01 -6.25
C GLY A 303 -6.92 6.60 -5.00
N THR A 304 -6.57 7.63 -4.23
CA THR A 304 -5.90 7.50 -2.92
C THR A 304 -6.89 7.59 -1.75
N SER A 305 -8.15 7.94 -2.04
CA SER A 305 -9.32 7.87 -1.16
C SER A 305 -10.36 6.91 -1.75
N GLU A 306 -11.38 6.56 -0.95
CA GLU A 306 -12.47 5.70 -1.44
C GLU A 306 -13.04 6.26 -2.74
N GLN A 307 -13.20 5.39 -3.75
CA GLN A 307 -13.72 5.74 -5.07
C GLN A 307 -14.95 4.91 -5.40
N PHE A 308 -15.94 5.53 -6.02
CA PHE A 308 -17.09 4.82 -6.61
C PHE A 308 -16.87 4.66 -8.11
N ILE A 309 -17.06 3.44 -8.60
CA ILE A 309 -17.03 3.16 -10.03
C ILE A 309 -18.33 3.73 -10.63
N ALA A 310 -18.20 4.72 -11.51
CA ALA A 310 -19.36 5.39 -12.11
C ALA A 310 -20.11 4.43 -13.05
N LEU A 311 -21.41 4.60 -13.22
CA LEU A 311 -22.14 3.93 -14.29
C LEU A 311 -21.95 4.72 -15.59
N PRO A 312 -21.35 4.15 -16.65
CA PRO A 312 -21.32 4.82 -17.94
C PRO A 312 -22.74 5.02 -18.48
N ALA A 313 -22.99 6.16 -19.12
CA ALA A 313 -24.28 6.52 -19.69
C ALA A 313 -24.71 5.57 -20.84
N ASP A 314 -23.74 4.96 -21.51
CA ASP A 314 -23.89 3.90 -22.50
C ASP A 314 -23.88 2.48 -21.90
N GLY A 315 -23.92 2.38 -20.56
CA GLY A 315 -24.28 1.18 -19.81
C GLY A 315 -23.17 0.16 -19.59
N ALA A 316 -21.98 0.36 -20.15
CA ALA A 316 -20.87 -0.58 -19.99
C ALA A 316 -19.51 0.12 -20.09
N TYR A 317 -18.48 -0.55 -19.56
CA TYR A 317 -17.09 -0.26 -19.85
C TYR A 317 -16.59 -1.13 -20.99
N SER A 318 -15.64 -0.61 -21.79
CA SER A 318 -14.85 -1.43 -22.71
C SER A 318 -13.89 -2.34 -21.92
N ASN A 319 -12.83 -1.78 -21.35
CA ASN A 319 -11.99 -2.43 -20.34
C ASN A 319 -11.92 -1.55 -19.09
N LEU A 320 -11.86 -2.19 -17.92
CA LEU A 320 -11.82 -1.51 -16.64
C LEU A 320 -10.57 -1.96 -15.85
N VAL A 321 -9.86 -1.00 -15.28
CA VAL A 321 -8.70 -1.27 -14.40
C VAL A 321 -8.92 -0.61 -13.05
N VAL A 322 -8.61 -1.33 -11.97
CA VAL A 322 -8.63 -0.82 -10.60
C VAL A 322 -7.20 -0.90 -10.06
N SER A 323 -6.61 0.25 -9.71
CA SER A 323 -5.20 0.39 -9.28
C SER A 323 -5.02 1.27 -8.03
N ASN A 324 -6.02 1.27 -7.16
CA ASN A 324 -6.15 2.07 -5.95
C ASN A 324 -5.43 1.43 -4.74
N THR A 325 -4.11 1.33 -4.78
CA THR A 325 -3.28 0.52 -3.85
C THR A 325 -3.38 0.83 -2.34
N ASN A 326 -4.01 1.93 -1.94
CA ASN A 326 -4.14 2.36 -0.54
C ASN A 326 -5.60 2.59 -0.10
N THR A 327 -6.57 2.14 -0.89
CA THR A 327 -7.99 2.40 -0.62
C THR A 327 -8.88 1.37 -1.33
N ILE A 328 -10.20 1.58 -1.30
CA ILE A 328 -11.21 0.68 -1.86
C ILE A 328 -11.96 1.38 -2.98
N ALA A 329 -12.20 0.65 -4.06
CA ALA A 329 -13.09 1.04 -5.14
C ALA A 329 -14.39 0.27 -4.93
N THR A 330 -15.52 0.94 -5.05
CA THR A 330 -16.82 0.38 -4.73
C THR A 330 -17.74 0.44 -5.94
N ILE A 331 -18.32 -0.70 -6.29
CA ILE A 331 -19.47 -0.81 -7.22
C ILE A 331 -20.75 -0.80 -6.37
N ASN A 332 -21.58 0.22 -6.54
CA ASN A 332 -22.84 0.40 -5.82
C ASN A 332 -24.08 0.43 -6.73
N THR A 333 -23.88 0.12 -8.01
CA THR A 333 -24.88 0.00 -9.06
C THR A 333 -24.51 -1.15 -9.99
N ASP A 334 -25.35 -1.50 -10.94
CA ASP A 334 -25.07 -2.54 -11.93
C ASP A 334 -24.01 -2.08 -12.93
N ILE A 335 -22.84 -2.73 -12.93
CA ILE A 335 -21.73 -2.42 -13.84
C ILE A 335 -21.49 -3.60 -14.79
N THR A 336 -21.45 -3.30 -16.09
CA THR A 336 -21.06 -4.24 -17.14
C THR A 336 -19.68 -3.86 -17.70
N VAL A 337 -18.82 -4.86 -17.90
CA VAL A 337 -17.54 -4.73 -18.61
C VAL A 337 -17.56 -5.67 -19.83
N ASN A 338 -17.51 -5.10 -21.03
CA ASN A 338 -17.59 -5.86 -22.28
C ASN A 338 -16.26 -6.58 -22.62
N GLY A 339 -15.14 -6.06 -22.15
CA GLY A 339 -13.80 -6.64 -22.25
C GLY A 339 -13.30 -7.12 -20.88
N ASP A 340 -12.05 -6.78 -20.56
CA ASP A 340 -11.36 -7.25 -19.37
C ASP A 340 -11.52 -6.30 -18.18
N LEU A 341 -11.57 -6.89 -16.98
CA LEU A 341 -11.45 -6.20 -15.70
C LEU A 341 -10.19 -6.68 -14.97
N SER A 342 -9.23 -5.77 -14.75
CA SER A 342 -8.02 -6.04 -13.97
C SER A 342 -8.04 -5.31 -12.62
N ILE A 343 -7.80 -6.02 -11.53
CA ILE A 343 -7.52 -5.45 -10.20
C ILE A 343 -6.03 -5.62 -9.94
N LYS A 344 -5.29 -4.50 -9.89
CA LYS A 344 -3.83 -4.49 -9.77
C LYS A 344 -3.34 -4.97 -8.40
N PRO A 345 -2.07 -5.40 -8.26
CA PRO A 345 -1.49 -5.78 -6.97
C PRO A 345 -1.73 -4.70 -5.90
N GLY A 346 -2.16 -5.13 -4.71
CA GLY A 346 -2.46 -4.24 -3.58
C GLY A 346 -3.74 -3.40 -3.71
N SER A 347 -4.46 -3.48 -4.84
CA SER A 347 -5.70 -2.74 -5.07
C SER A 347 -6.93 -3.51 -4.60
N ALA A 348 -8.02 -2.82 -4.27
CA ALA A 348 -9.20 -3.42 -3.68
C ALA A 348 -10.49 -2.98 -4.39
N LEU A 349 -11.33 -3.96 -4.74
CA LEU A 349 -12.66 -3.76 -5.33
C LEU A 349 -13.73 -4.49 -4.50
N THR A 350 -14.75 -3.74 -4.08
CA THR A 350 -15.98 -4.28 -3.46
C THR A 350 -17.17 -4.09 -4.40
N VAL A 351 -17.95 -5.15 -4.59
CA VAL A 351 -19.33 -5.05 -5.11
C VAL A 351 -20.28 -5.03 -3.92
N SER A 352 -20.83 -3.85 -3.64
CA SER A 352 -21.75 -3.67 -2.52
C SER A 352 -23.13 -4.28 -2.82
N THR A 353 -23.97 -4.39 -1.79
CA THR A 353 -25.33 -4.96 -1.90
C THR A 353 -26.26 -4.23 -2.88
N GLY A 354 -25.94 -2.97 -3.21
CA GLY A 354 -26.72 -2.17 -4.16
C GLY A 354 -26.31 -2.34 -5.63
N GLY A 355 -25.21 -3.05 -5.90
CA GLY A 355 -24.68 -3.20 -7.24
C GLY A 355 -24.46 -4.66 -7.66
N SER A 356 -24.15 -4.82 -8.94
CA SER A 356 -23.75 -6.10 -9.53
C SER A 356 -22.61 -5.88 -10.53
N LEU A 357 -21.89 -6.96 -10.84
CA LEU A 357 -20.77 -6.93 -11.78
C LEU A 357 -20.91 -8.07 -12.80
N SER A 358 -20.92 -7.70 -14.09
CA SER A 358 -20.85 -8.63 -15.21
C SER A 358 -19.60 -8.33 -16.05
N VAL A 359 -18.77 -9.34 -16.29
CA VAL A 359 -17.55 -9.23 -17.11
C VAL A 359 -17.64 -10.24 -18.25
N SER A 360 -17.58 -9.77 -19.49
CA SER A 360 -17.62 -10.64 -20.69
C SER A 360 -16.25 -11.18 -21.08
N GLY A 361 -15.18 -10.41 -20.83
CA GLY A 361 -13.79 -10.86 -20.93
C GLY A 361 -13.32 -11.55 -19.64
N SER A 362 -12.09 -11.28 -19.24
CA SER A 362 -11.50 -11.83 -18.01
C SER A 362 -11.62 -10.85 -16.84
N LEU A 363 -12.13 -11.33 -15.70
CA LEU A 363 -11.84 -10.74 -14.39
C LEU A 363 -10.50 -11.30 -13.90
N THR A 364 -9.50 -10.45 -13.70
CA THR A 364 -8.18 -10.85 -13.22
C THR A 364 -7.78 -10.05 -11.99
N LEU A 365 -7.52 -10.74 -10.88
CA LEU A 365 -6.85 -10.19 -9.71
C LEU A 365 -5.36 -10.45 -9.89
N GLU A 366 -4.58 -9.40 -10.15
CA GLU A 366 -3.16 -9.50 -10.43
C GLU A 366 -2.34 -9.61 -9.15
N SER A 367 -1.20 -10.31 -9.21
CA SER A 367 -0.30 -10.46 -8.05
C SER A 367 1.16 -10.41 -8.45
N ASP A 368 1.93 -9.69 -7.64
CA ASP A 368 3.38 -9.62 -7.71
C ASP A 368 3.99 -9.59 -6.29
N ALA A 369 5.29 -9.26 -6.19
CA ALA A 369 5.99 -9.18 -4.90
C ALA A 369 5.41 -8.10 -3.96
N SER A 370 4.75 -7.07 -4.48
CA SER A 370 4.17 -5.98 -3.70
C SER A 370 2.81 -6.35 -3.10
N GLY A 371 2.08 -7.29 -3.69
CA GLY A 371 0.79 -7.72 -3.18
C GLY A 371 -0.05 -8.56 -4.15
N THR A 372 -1.30 -8.72 -3.80
CA THR A 372 -2.34 -9.35 -4.62
C THR A 372 -3.56 -8.44 -4.66
N GLY A 373 -4.21 -8.31 -5.81
CA GLY A 373 -5.49 -7.62 -5.92
C GLY A 373 -6.56 -8.31 -5.06
N SER A 374 -7.45 -7.52 -4.45
CA SER A 374 -8.46 -8.01 -3.52
C SER A 374 -9.87 -7.78 -4.05
N PHE A 375 -10.70 -8.81 -4.04
CA PHE A 375 -12.09 -8.74 -4.52
C PHE A 375 -13.07 -9.27 -3.47
N ILE A 376 -14.10 -8.50 -3.18
CA ILE A 376 -15.23 -8.88 -2.32
C ILE A 376 -16.54 -8.65 -3.08
N SER A 377 -17.38 -9.66 -3.13
CA SER A 377 -18.70 -9.63 -3.78
C SER A 377 -19.72 -10.44 -2.99
N GLY A 378 -20.99 -10.06 -3.06
CA GLY A 378 -22.12 -10.83 -2.49
C GLY A 378 -22.47 -12.10 -3.29
N SER A 379 -21.98 -12.22 -4.53
CA SER A 379 -22.23 -13.36 -5.40
C SER A 379 -20.94 -13.93 -5.98
N ALA A 380 -20.93 -15.21 -6.29
CA ALA A 380 -19.80 -15.86 -6.93
C ALA A 380 -19.60 -15.33 -8.35
N THR A 381 -18.35 -15.02 -8.71
CA THR A 381 -17.97 -14.45 -10.00
C THR A 381 -16.86 -15.27 -10.62
N SER A 382 -16.96 -15.62 -11.91
CA SER A 382 -15.87 -16.32 -12.59
C SER A 382 -14.69 -15.38 -12.80
N GLY A 383 -13.47 -15.83 -12.51
CA GLY A 383 -12.28 -15.02 -12.70
C GLY A 383 -10.99 -15.78 -12.51
N ASN A 384 -9.89 -15.05 -12.71
CA ASN A 384 -8.52 -15.45 -12.51
C ASN A 384 -7.97 -14.76 -11.27
N VAL A 385 -7.54 -15.52 -10.27
CA VAL A 385 -6.90 -14.98 -9.06
C VAL A 385 -5.43 -15.38 -9.08
N GLN A 386 -4.54 -14.41 -9.28
CA GLN A 386 -3.11 -14.66 -9.28
C GLN A 386 -2.56 -14.71 -7.86
N ARG A 387 -1.52 -15.53 -7.66
CA ARG A 387 -0.76 -15.62 -6.43
C ARG A 387 0.73 -15.66 -6.73
N TYR A 388 1.42 -14.59 -6.35
CA TYR A 388 2.88 -14.54 -6.37
C TYR A 388 3.45 -15.44 -5.27
N ILE A 389 4.33 -16.38 -5.65
CA ILE A 389 4.99 -17.32 -4.75
C ILE A 389 6.50 -17.20 -4.98
N ALA A 390 7.22 -16.74 -3.96
CA ALA A 390 8.67 -16.67 -4.01
C ALA A 390 9.27 -18.08 -4.01
N GLY A 391 10.24 -18.33 -4.89
CA GLY A 391 10.96 -19.60 -4.92
C GLY A 391 12.09 -19.62 -3.89
N HIS A 392 12.46 -20.82 -3.45
CA HIS A 392 13.54 -21.01 -2.49
C HIS A 392 14.94 -20.75 -3.09
N ASN A 393 15.05 -20.69 -4.44
CA ASN A 393 16.26 -20.29 -5.19
C ASN A 393 17.56 -21.00 -4.76
N GLY A 394 17.44 -22.25 -4.28
CA GLY A 394 18.56 -23.07 -3.83
C GLY A 394 18.87 -23.01 -2.34
N ASN A 395 18.15 -22.23 -1.53
CA ASN A 395 18.16 -22.33 -0.06
C ASN A 395 17.10 -23.33 0.38
N GLU A 396 17.44 -24.31 1.22
CA GLU A 396 16.52 -25.37 1.67
C GLU A 396 15.60 -24.92 2.83
N ASN A 397 15.95 -23.82 3.50
CA ASN A 397 15.18 -23.26 4.62
C ASN A 397 14.17 -22.18 4.18
N ASP A 398 14.24 -21.70 2.94
CA ASP A 398 13.42 -20.60 2.42
C ASP A 398 12.33 -21.11 1.46
N GLY A 399 11.42 -20.22 1.06
CA GLY A 399 10.47 -20.47 -0.03
C GLY A 399 9.28 -21.34 0.35
N TRP A 400 9.08 -21.64 1.64
CA TRP A 400 7.92 -22.37 2.16
C TRP A 400 6.73 -21.42 2.35
N HIS A 401 5.63 -21.72 1.66
CA HIS A 401 4.38 -20.95 1.71
C HIS A 401 3.20 -21.84 2.04
N LEU A 402 2.28 -21.35 2.89
CA LEU A 402 0.99 -22.01 3.08
C LEU A 402 -0.01 -21.50 2.04
N LEU A 403 -0.55 -22.39 1.21
CA LEU A 403 -1.38 -22.03 0.08
C LEU A 403 -2.78 -22.63 0.21
N SER A 404 -3.78 -21.92 -0.28
CA SER A 404 -5.16 -22.40 -0.39
C SER A 404 -5.84 -21.80 -1.62
N SER A 405 -6.96 -22.39 -2.04
CA SER A 405 -7.65 -21.99 -3.27
C SER A 405 -8.87 -21.12 -2.97
N PRO A 406 -9.05 -19.99 -3.68
CA PRO A 406 -10.26 -19.17 -3.61
C PRO A 406 -11.38 -19.66 -4.55
N VAL A 407 -11.11 -20.71 -5.33
CA VAL A 407 -12.04 -21.32 -6.30
C VAL A 407 -12.13 -22.83 -6.05
N ALA A 408 -13.25 -23.44 -6.40
CA ALA A 408 -13.40 -24.90 -6.38
C ALA A 408 -12.74 -25.55 -7.62
N ALA A 409 -12.42 -26.85 -7.52
CA ALA A 409 -11.92 -27.68 -8.62
C ALA A 409 -10.65 -27.15 -9.34
N GLN A 410 -9.84 -26.33 -8.66
CA GLN A 410 -8.53 -25.95 -9.21
C GLN A 410 -7.62 -27.18 -9.23
N ALA A 411 -7.07 -27.52 -10.39
CA ALA A 411 -6.09 -28.60 -10.50
C ALA A 411 -4.76 -28.22 -9.82
N ILE A 412 -4.22 -29.12 -8.99
CA ILE A 412 -2.92 -28.93 -8.31
C ILE A 412 -1.76 -29.00 -9.31
N SER A 413 -1.93 -29.71 -10.43
CA SER A 413 -0.94 -29.78 -11.51
C SER A 413 -0.62 -28.42 -12.16
N ALA A 414 -1.48 -27.41 -12.01
CA ALA A 414 -1.21 -26.04 -12.47
C ALA A 414 -0.22 -25.30 -11.54
N PHE A 415 -0.11 -25.75 -10.29
CA PHE A 415 0.72 -25.13 -9.25
C PHE A 415 2.02 -25.91 -9.02
N HIS A 416 2.02 -27.22 -9.28
CA HIS A 416 3.17 -28.09 -9.07
C HIS A 416 3.31 -29.14 -10.17
N THR A 417 4.52 -29.27 -10.70
CA THR A 417 4.94 -30.42 -11.52
C THR A 417 6.09 -31.18 -10.83
N PRO A 418 6.19 -32.51 -10.99
CA PRO A 418 7.29 -33.28 -10.42
C PRO A 418 8.66 -32.68 -10.75
N GLY A 419 9.48 -32.42 -9.72
CA GLY A 419 10.80 -31.82 -9.86
C GLY A 419 10.84 -30.28 -9.89
N SER A 420 9.70 -29.60 -9.84
CA SER A 420 9.61 -28.12 -9.77
C SER A 420 9.69 -27.54 -8.34
N GLY A 421 9.85 -28.41 -7.35
CA GLY A 421 9.82 -28.09 -5.93
C GLY A 421 8.99 -29.12 -5.17
N ASP A 422 8.47 -28.71 -4.03
CA ASP A 422 7.74 -29.53 -3.08
C ASP A 422 6.31 -29.03 -2.89
N PHE A 423 5.37 -29.97 -2.74
CA PHE A 423 3.96 -29.67 -2.53
C PHE A 423 3.35 -30.72 -1.61
N TYR A 424 2.96 -30.30 -0.42
CA TYR A 424 2.50 -31.16 0.66
C TYR A 424 1.09 -30.78 1.12
N LYS A 425 0.44 -31.78 1.71
CA LYS A 425 -0.72 -31.58 2.57
C LYS A 425 -0.42 -32.17 3.93
N TRP A 426 -0.99 -31.57 4.96
CA TRP A 426 -0.95 -32.11 6.30
C TRP A 426 -2.05 -33.16 6.49
N ASP A 427 -1.69 -34.33 7.00
CA ASP A 427 -2.63 -35.38 7.40
C ASP A 427 -2.50 -35.66 8.90
N GLU A 428 -3.43 -35.13 9.68
CA GLU A 428 -3.42 -35.25 11.14
C GLU A 428 -3.59 -36.70 11.61
N ALA A 429 -4.44 -37.47 10.94
CA ALA A 429 -4.76 -38.84 11.33
C ALA A 429 -3.54 -39.78 11.30
N THR A 430 -2.64 -39.58 10.33
CA THR A 430 -1.35 -40.30 10.28
C THR A 430 -0.20 -39.52 10.90
N ASN A 431 -0.43 -38.25 11.25
CA ASN A 431 0.57 -37.32 11.76
C ASN A 431 1.75 -37.13 10.80
N THR A 432 1.45 -36.96 9.50
CA THR A 432 2.49 -36.83 8.46
C THR A 432 2.17 -35.75 7.43
N TRP A 433 3.24 -35.17 6.88
CA TRP A 433 3.18 -34.41 5.63
C TRP A 433 3.16 -35.40 4.46
N ILE A 434 2.09 -35.40 3.69
CA ILE A 434 1.97 -36.24 2.49
C ILE A 434 2.43 -35.41 1.29
N ASN A 435 3.52 -35.80 0.64
CA ASN A 435 3.97 -35.17 -0.60
C ASN A 435 3.03 -35.56 -1.75
N ARG A 436 2.70 -34.60 -2.61
CA ARG A 436 1.98 -34.80 -3.87
C ARG A 436 2.70 -35.78 -4.79
N THR A 437 4.02 -35.85 -4.74
CA THR A 437 4.84 -36.69 -5.62
C THR A 437 5.18 -38.01 -4.95
N ALA A 438 4.73 -39.12 -5.54
CA ALA A 438 5.11 -40.46 -5.10
C ALA A 438 6.53 -40.83 -5.56
N ALA A 439 7.10 -41.88 -4.94
CA ALA A 439 8.29 -42.55 -5.46
C ALA A 439 8.06 -42.95 -6.93
N GLY A 440 8.92 -42.45 -7.84
CA GLY A 440 8.77 -42.61 -9.29
C GLY A 440 8.17 -41.40 -10.03
N GLY A 441 7.83 -40.31 -9.34
CA GLY A 441 7.47 -39.01 -9.94
C GLY A 441 5.99 -38.81 -10.28
N GLY A 442 5.13 -39.81 -10.06
CA GLY A 442 3.69 -39.72 -10.28
C GLY A 442 2.94 -38.98 -9.16
N LEU A 443 1.63 -38.75 -9.35
CA LEU A 443 0.75 -38.30 -8.27
C LEU A 443 0.68 -39.38 -7.18
N ASN A 444 0.87 -38.99 -5.93
CA ASN A 444 0.72 -39.86 -4.78
C ASN A 444 -0.76 -40.23 -4.60
N GLY A 445 -1.07 -41.53 -4.50
CA GLY A 445 -2.45 -42.03 -4.38
C GLY A 445 -3.16 -41.62 -3.09
N LEU A 446 -2.42 -41.12 -2.09
CA LEU A 446 -2.97 -40.51 -0.88
C LEU A 446 -3.21 -39.01 -1.03
N PHE A 447 -2.91 -38.43 -2.19
CA PHE A 447 -2.97 -36.99 -2.46
C PHE A 447 -4.05 -36.70 -3.51
N GLU A 448 -4.87 -35.68 -3.26
CA GLU A 448 -5.94 -35.27 -4.14
C GLU A 448 -5.44 -34.57 -5.42
N PRO A 449 -6.12 -34.71 -6.57
CA PRO A 449 -5.69 -34.08 -7.82
C PRO A 449 -6.03 -32.58 -7.91
N GLU A 450 -6.98 -32.12 -7.11
CA GLU A 450 -7.53 -30.76 -7.10
C GLU A 450 -7.46 -30.17 -5.69
N PHE A 451 -7.37 -28.85 -5.58
CA PHE A 451 -7.48 -28.16 -4.30
C PHE A 451 -8.85 -28.45 -3.67
N PHE A 452 -8.83 -28.91 -2.42
CA PHE A 452 -10.04 -29.10 -1.64
C PHE A 452 -10.46 -27.75 -1.00
N PRO A 453 -11.72 -27.31 -1.15
CA PRO A 453 -12.19 -26.06 -0.56
C PRO A 453 -11.90 -25.99 0.96
N GLY A 454 -11.25 -24.92 1.39
CA GLY A 454 -10.93 -24.67 2.81
C GLY A 454 -9.76 -25.48 3.37
N ARG A 455 -9.09 -26.31 2.56
CA ARG A 455 -7.85 -26.97 2.95
C ARG A 455 -6.65 -26.07 2.64
N GLY A 456 -5.67 -26.06 3.55
CA GLY A 456 -4.36 -25.48 3.29
C GLY A 456 -3.37 -26.54 2.80
N TYR A 457 -2.39 -26.09 2.05
CA TYR A 457 -1.29 -26.87 1.50
C TYR A 457 0.02 -26.17 1.82
N MET A 458 1.12 -26.89 1.82
CA MET A 458 2.45 -26.31 1.98
C MET A 458 3.22 -26.49 0.68
N VAL A 459 3.73 -25.39 0.12
CA VAL A 459 4.43 -25.38 -1.16
C VAL A 459 5.79 -24.71 -1.03
N ALA A 460 6.80 -25.28 -1.69
CA ALA A 460 8.08 -24.63 -1.90
C ALA A 460 8.53 -24.83 -3.35
N ASN A 461 8.55 -23.75 -4.13
CA ASN A 461 8.92 -23.80 -5.54
C ASN A 461 10.42 -23.55 -5.72
N ASN A 462 11.06 -24.23 -6.68
CA ASN A 462 12.47 -24.00 -6.99
C ASN A 462 12.76 -22.55 -7.41
N THR A 463 11.84 -21.97 -8.19
CA THR A 463 11.94 -20.61 -8.74
C THR A 463 10.68 -19.83 -8.43
N THR A 464 10.84 -18.51 -8.27
CA THR A 464 9.72 -17.58 -8.14
C THR A 464 8.77 -17.66 -9.33
N ASP A 465 7.47 -17.68 -9.06
CA ASP A 465 6.44 -17.71 -10.09
C ASP A 465 5.12 -17.06 -9.60
N THR A 466 4.30 -16.58 -10.53
CA THR A 466 2.94 -16.11 -10.26
C THR A 466 1.96 -17.15 -10.78
N LYS A 467 1.38 -17.93 -9.86
CA LYS A 467 0.39 -18.96 -10.20
C LYS A 467 -1.00 -18.35 -10.35
N THR A 468 -1.88 -19.00 -11.11
CA THR A 468 -3.25 -18.51 -11.34
C THR A 468 -4.27 -19.56 -10.94
N PHE A 469 -5.19 -19.18 -10.06
CA PHE A 469 -6.44 -19.89 -9.79
C PHE A 469 -7.50 -19.43 -10.80
N THR A 470 -8.17 -20.35 -11.49
CA THR A 470 -9.22 -20.01 -12.47
C THR A 470 -10.51 -20.74 -12.13
N GLY A 471 -11.60 -19.98 -11.96
CA GLY A 471 -12.90 -20.56 -11.69
C GLY A 471 -13.86 -19.57 -11.06
N SER A 472 -14.93 -20.10 -10.46
CA SER A 472 -15.89 -19.29 -9.70
C SER A 472 -15.28 -18.92 -8.35
N ILE A 473 -15.02 -17.63 -8.15
CA ILE A 473 -14.50 -17.07 -6.91
C ILE A 473 -15.53 -17.27 -5.82
N ASN A 474 -15.13 -17.89 -4.70
CA ASN A 474 -16.01 -18.14 -3.58
C ASN A 474 -16.48 -16.81 -2.95
N ALA A 475 -17.79 -16.69 -2.74
CA ALA A 475 -18.43 -15.55 -2.09
C ALA A 475 -19.26 -15.95 -0.87
N SER A 476 -19.33 -17.24 -0.56
CA SER A 476 -20.23 -17.83 0.43
C SER A 476 -19.46 -18.38 1.63
N ASP A 477 -20.18 -18.56 2.74
CA ASP A 477 -19.68 -19.28 3.91
C ASP A 477 -19.16 -20.66 3.51
N LEU A 478 -18.07 -21.09 4.13
CA LEU A 478 -17.50 -22.42 3.95
C LEU A 478 -17.50 -23.19 5.26
N SER A 479 -18.30 -24.25 5.33
CA SER A 479 -18.27 -25.19 6.46
C SER A 479 -17.20 -26.26 6.26
N VAL A 480 -16.37 -26.45 7.28
CA VAL A 480 -15.34 -27.49 7.38
C VAL A 480 -15.71 -28.42 8.53
N THR A 481 -15.84 -29.70 8.25
CA THR A 481 -16.32 -30.71 9.22
C THR A 481 -15.42 -31.93 9.27
N GLY A 482 -15.47 -32.68 10.38
CA GLY A 482 -14.75 -33.95 10.50
C GLY A 482 -13.27 -33.77 10.78
N LEU A 483 -12.90 -32.66 11.42
CA LEU A 483 -11.54 -32.43 11.92
C LEU A 483 -11.24 -33.43 13.03
N THR A 484 -10.02 -33.97 13.01
CA THR A 484 -9.60 -35.09 13.84
C THR A 484 -8.67 -34.65 14.97
N PHE A 485 -8.64 -35.47 16.02
CA PHE A 485 -7.69 -35.41 17.12
C PHE A 485 -7.22 -36.85 17.38
N THR A 486 -6.05 -37.19 16.84
CA THR A 486 -5.56 -38.57 16.73
C THR A 486 -4.18 -38.69 17.37
N GLY A 487 -4.06 -39.64 18.31
CA GLY A 487 -2.79 -39.99 18.93
C GLY A 487 -2.39 -39.12 20.12
N SER A 488 -1.13 -39.26 20.53
CA SER A 488 -0.52 -38.53 21.64
C SER A 488 0.76 -37.79 21.21
N SER A 489 0.86 -37.43 19.93
CA SER A 489 2.02 -36.70 19.40
C SER A 489 1.92 -35.21 19.74
N SER A 490 3.03 -34.48 19.57
CA SER A 490 3.07 -33.01 19.71
C SER A 490 2.24 -32.27 18.65
N TYR A 491 1.70 -32.98 17.66
CA TYR A 491 0.95 -32.43 16.54
C TYR A 491 -0.51 -32.93 16.51
N ALA A 492 -0.93 -33.73 17.49
CA ALA A 492 -2.31 -34.19 17.61
C ALA A 492 -3.26 -32.98 17.63
N GLY A 493 -4.36 -33.07 16.88
CA GLY A 493 -5.37 -32.02 16.77
C GLY A 493 -5.05 -30.92 15.76
N TRP A 494 -3.80 -30.76 15.31
CA TRP A 494 -3.49 -29.69 14.35
C TRP A 494 -4.02 -30.00 12.96
N GLN A 495 -4.72 -29.03 12.38
CA GLN A 495 -5.37 -29.12 11.07
C GLN A 495 -4.92 -27.96 10.20
N LEU A 496 -4.48 -28.25 8.98
CA LEU A 496 -4.10 -27.23 8.02
C LEU A 496 -5.32 -26.84 7.16
N LEU A 497 -5.86 -25.66 7.45
CA LEU A 497 -6.97 -25.05 6.74
C LEU A 497 -6.48 -23.91 5.84
N GLY A 498 -7.38 -23.40 5.01
CA GLY A 498 -7.07 -22.40 3.99
C GLY A 498 -8.12 -21.31 3.92
N ASN A 499 -7.68 -20.06 3.72
CA ASN A 499 -8.57 -18.97 3.41
C ASN A 499 -9.22 -19.21 2.02
N PRO A 500 -10.53 -19.48 1.94
CA PRO A 500 -11.19 -19.87 0.72
C PRO A 500 -11.61 -18.67 -0.15
N PHE A 501 -11.14 -17.46 0.15
CA PHE A 501 -11.56 -16.22 -0.53
C PHE A 501 -10.42 -15.53 -1.27
N SER A 502 -10.77 -14.73 -2.28
CA SER A 502 -9.88 -13.81 -2.99
C SER A 502 -9.58 -12.51 -2.22
N SER A 503 -9.87 -12.50 -0.93
CA SER A 503 -9.66 -11.40 0.01
C SER A 503 -9.14 -11.99 1.33
N ALA A 504 -8.58 -11.13 2.18
CA ALA A 504 -8.18 -11.57 3.50
C ALA A 504 -9.42 -11.87 4.36
N ILE A 505 -9.23 -12.53 5.49
CA ILE A 505 -10.28 -12.77 6.49
C ILE A 505 -9.80 -12.32 7.87
N ASN A 506 -10.71 -11.77 8.66
CA ASN A 506 -10.50 -11.53 10.07
C ASN A 506 -10.83 -12.82 10.84
N TRP A 507 -9.81 -13.43 11.43
CA TRP A 507 -9.94 -14.67 12.18
C TRP A 507 -10.87 -14.50 13.39
N ASN A 508 -11.75 -15.45 13.64
CA ASN A 508 -12.59 -15.52 14.84
C ASN A 508 -13.23 -14.17 15.30
N ASN A 509 -13.72 -13.34 14.36
CA ASN A 509 -14.28 -12.01 14.62
C ASN A 509 -15.73 -12.00 15.17
N GLY A 510 -16.14 -13.10 15.80
CA GLY A 510 -17.48 -13.27 16.40
C GLY A 510 -18.54 -13.90 15.49
N ASN A 511 -18.37 -13.87 14.16
CA ASN A 511 -19.27 -14.57 13.22
C ASN A 511 -18.83 -15.99 12.88
N TRP A 512 -17.68 -16.42 13.42
CA TRP A 512 -17.17 -17.76 13.24
C TRP A 512 -17.93 -18.74 14.12
N ALA A 513 -18.34 -19.87 13.54
CA ALA A 513 -18.92 -20.97 14.30
C ALA A 513 -17.83 -22.01 14.56
N LEU A 514 -17.16 -21.93 15.72
CA LEU A 514 -16.17 -22.90 16.14
C LEU A 514 -16.83 -23.99 17.01
N ASN A 515 -16.60 -25.26 16.68
CA ASN A 515 -17.07 -26.40 17.47
C ASN A 515 -15.89 -27.35 17.71
N ASN A 516 -15.43 -27.40 18.97
CA ASN A 516 -14.24 -28.14 19.39
C ASN A 516 -12.97 -27.73 18.65
N VAL A 517 -12.86 -26.45 18.32
CA VAL A 517 -11.67 -25.83 17.74
C VAL A 517 -11.26 -24.70 18.67
N ASP A 518 -9.97 -24.61 18.98
CA ASP A 518 -9.44 -23.56 19.85
C ASP A 518 -9.62 -22.18 19.23
N ALA A 519 -9.71 -21.14 20.07
CA ALA A 519 -10.02 -19.79 19.63
C ALA A 519 -8.90 -19.11 18.84
N ASN A 520 -7.66 -19.60 18.97
CA ASN A 520 -6.47 -19.06 18.33
C ASN A 520 -6.00 -19.97 17.20
N ALA A 521 -5.69 -19.38 16.06
CA ALA A 521 -5.05 -20.08 14.94
C ALA A 521 -3.53 -19.86 15.00
N GLN A 522 -2.79 -20.53 14.12
CA GLN A 522 -1.39 -20.22 13.84
C GLN A 522 -1.12 -20.15 12.35
N ILE A 523 -0.12 -19.36 11.97
CA ILE A 523 0.27 -19.21 10.57
C ILE A 523 1.78 -19.34 10.42
N TRP A 524 2.19 -19.92 9.29
CA TRP A 524 3.61 -20.02 8.96
C TRP A 524 4.18 -18.64 8.67
N ASN A 525 5.27 -18.30 9.36
CA ASN A 525 6.07 -17.11 9.11
C ASN A 525 7.37 -17.55 8.44
N GLU A 526 7.46 -17.37 7.13
CA GLU A 526 8.61 -17.78 6.33
C GLU A 526 9.92 -17.15 6.83
N ALA A 527 9.92 -15.85 7.08
CA ALA A 527 11.13 -15.12 7.48
C ALA A 527 11.71 -15.63 8.81
N ASN A 528 10.85 -16.15 9.69
CA ASN A 528 11.27 -16.70 10.97
C ASN A 528 11.42 -18.23 10.94
N ALA A 529 10.98 -18.90 9.88
CA ALA A 529 10.85 -20.35 9.76
C ALA A 529 10.10 -21.00 10.94
N SER A 530 9.06 -20.33 11.44
CA SER A 530 8.26 -20.75 12.60
C SER A 530 6.79 -20.43 12.44
N TYR A 531 5.96 -20.95 13.34
CA TYR A 531 4.55 -20.59 13.42
C TYR A 531 4.33 -19.41 14.37
N THR A 532 3.48 -18.49 13.93
CA THR A 532 3.04 -17.32 14.71
C THR A 532 1.56 -17.48 15.06
N VAL A 533 1.19 -17.16 16.30
CA VAL A 533 -0.20 -17.19 16.76
C VAL A 533 -1.00 -16.08 16.11
N ILE A 534 -2.22 -16.41 15.70
CA ILE A 534 -3.26 -15.52 15.18
C ILE A 534 -4.38 -15.43 16.21
N LEU A 535 -4.49 -14.26 16.84
CA LEU A 535 -5.53 -13.93 17.81
C LEU A 535 -6.87 -13.62 17.11
N PRO A 536 -8.00 -13.71 17.84
CA PRO A 536 -9.28 -13.21 17.33
C PRO A 536 -9.18 -11.77 16.82
N ASN A 537 -9.76 -11.53 15.66
CA ASN A 537 -9.74 -10.33 14.83
C ASN A 537 -8.44 -10.02 14.06
N GLU A 538 -7.38 -10.82 14.22
CA GLU A 538 -6.18 -10.69 13.39
C GLU A 538 -6.43 -11.23 11.97
N VAL A 539 -5.64 -10.75 11.02
CA VAL A 539 -5.84 -10.98 9.58
C VAL A 539 -5.16 -12.27 9.12
N ILE A 540 -5.89 -13.10 8.38
CA ILE A 540 -5.32 -14.17 7.56
C ILE A 540 -5.39 -13.72 6.08
N PRO A 541 -4.24 -13.56 5.39
CA PRO A 541 -4.20 -13.09 4.00
C PRO A 541 -5.01 -13.93 3.02
N ALA A 542 -5.36 -13.34 1.87
CA ALA A 542 -6.03 -14.02 0.77
C ALA A 542 -5.25 -15.27 0.34
N MET A 543 -5.94 -16.39 0.14
CA MET A 543 -5.36 -17.66 -0.32
C MET A 543 -4.26 -18.23 0.59
N ASN A 544 -4.06 -17.72 1.80
CA ASN A 544 -3.05 -18.24 2.72
C ASN A 544 -3.61 -19.42 3.53
N GLY A 545 -2.78 -20.42 3.77
CA GLY A 545 -3.11 -21.49 4.70
C GLY A 545 -2.83 -21.08 6.15
N PHE A 546 -3.55 -21.70 7.08
CA PHE A 546 -3.40 -21.48 8.52
C PHE A 546 -3.71 -22.76 9.28
N MET A 547 -3.07 -22.93 10.42
CA MET A 547 -3.25 -24.06 11.32
C MET A 547 -4.30 -23.73 12.37
N VAL A 548 -5.21 -24.67 12.61
CA VAL A 548 -6.12 -24.64 13.76
C VAL A 548 -5.92 -25.89 14.59
N HIS A 549 -6.19 -25.82 15.88
CA HIS A 549 -6.15 -26.99 16.75
C HIS A 549 -7.57 -27.44 17.08
N ALA A 550 -7.88 -28.69 16.73
CA ALA A 550 -9.10 -29.37 17.16
C ALA A 550 -8.86 -29.94 18.56
N SER A 551 -9.73 -29.65 19.53
CA SER A 551 -9.58 -30.15 20.90
C SER A 551 -10.13 -31.57 21.09
N GLN A 552 -10.88 -32.09 20.11
CA GLN A 552 -11.35 -33.48 20.07
C GLN A 552 -11.77 -33.89 18.65
N ASN A 553 -12.01 -35.19 18.46
CA ASN A 553 -12.49 -35.74 17.18
C ASN A 553 -13.87 -35.20 16.78
N ASN A 554 -14.11 -35.14 15.46
CA ASN A 554 -15.31 -34.56 14.85
C ASN A 554 -15.47 -33.06 15.13
N ALA A 555 -14.36 -32.34 15.30
CA ALA A 555 -14.38 -30.89 15.35
C ALA A 555 -14.80 -30.31 13.99
N SER A 556 -15.29 -29.08 14.02
CA SER A 556 -15.78 -28.39 12.83
C SER A 556 -15.74 -26.89 13.00
N LEU A 557 -15.64 -26.16 11.89
CA LEU A 557 -15.83 -24.72 11.88
C LEU A 557 -16.57 -24.23 10.63
N THR A 558 -17.07 -23.01 10.68
CA THR A 558 -17.49 -22.27 9.46
C THR A 558 -16.62 -21.05 9.30
N ILE A 559 -16.01 -20.92 8.11
CA ILE A 559 -15.33 -19.71 7.66
C ILE A 559 -16.40 -18.80 7.03
N PRO A 560 -16.82 -17.71 7.69
CA PRO A 560 -17.96 -16.94 7.23
C PRO A 560 -17.54 -15.93 6.16
N ALA A 561 -18.39 -15.72 5.16
CA ALA A 561 -18.22 -14.70 4.13
C ALA A 561 -18.19 -13.28 4.74
N SER A 562 -18.80 -13.08 5.91
CA SER A 562 -18.75 -11.82 6.65
C SER A 562 -17.40 -11.53 7.30
N ALA A 563 -16.47 -12.51 7.36
CA ALA A 563 -15.11 -12.27 7.86
C ALA A 563 -14.19 -11.67 6.79
N ARG A 564 -14.60 -11.64 5.52
CA ARG A 564 -13.80 -11.08 4.43
C ARG A 564 -13.46 -9.61 4.69
N ALA A 565 -12.19 -9.27 4.48
CA ALA A 565 -11.65 -7.93 4.61
C ALA A 565 -10.65 -7.67 3.49
N HIS A 566 -10.55 -6.41 3.08
CA HIS A 566 -9.44 -5.97 2.24
C HIS A 566 -8.20 -5.78 3.13
N SER A 567 -7.08 -6.34 2.69
CA SER A 567 -5.78 -6.16 3.32
C SER A 567 -4.71 -6.25 2.24
N ASN A 568 -3.71 -5.38 2.33
CA ASN A 568 -2.53 -5.39 1.45
C ASN A 568 -1.42 -6.33 1.95
N VAL A 569 -1.66 -7.06 3.06
CA VAL A 569 -0.73 -8.05 3.59
C VAL A 569 -0.66 -9.23 2.63
N ASN A 570 0.41 -9.30 1.84
CA ASN A 570 0.62 -10.37 0.85
C ASN A 570 0.81 -11.74 1.52
N TRP A 571 1.69 -11.77 2.52
CA TRP A 571 1.97 -12.89 3.43
C TRP A 571 1.99 -12.33 4.86
N TYR A 572 1.56 -13.14 5.83
CA TYR A 572 1.40 -12.65 7.20
C TYR A 572 2.71 -12.14 7.79
N LYS A 573 2.63 -10.98 8.44
CA LYS A 573 3.64 -10.40 9.32
C LYS A 573 2.91 -9.96 10.59
N SER A 574 3.45 -10.27 11.77
CA SER A 574 2.80 -9.93 13.04
C SER A 574 2.69 -8.41 13.22
N GLU A 575 1.51 -7.92 13.58
CA GLU A 575 1.33 -6.55 14.09
C GLU A 575 1.62 -6.53 15.60
N ASN A 576 2.20 -5.43 16.10
CA ASN A 576 2.47 -5.23 17.53
C ASN A 576 1.17 -4.95 18.29
N ASN A 577 0.92 -5.68 19.39
CA ASN A 577 -0.25 -5.48 20.23
C ASN A 577 0.17 -4.95 21.61
N ALA A 578 -0.41 -3.83 22.05
CA ALA A 578 0.04 -3.10 23.24
C ALA A 578 -0.27 -3.80 24.59
N GLU A 579 -0.98 -4.93 24.57
CA GLU A 579 -1.45 -5.65 25.76
C GLU A 579 -0.85 -7.06 25.92
N ARG A 580 0.29 -7.32 25.28
CA ARG A 580 1.01 -8.60 25.41
C ARG A 580 2.51 -8.41 25.57
N LEU A 581 3.15 -9.46 26.05
CA LEU A 581 4.60 -9.62 26.02
C LEU A 581 4.95 -10.62 24.93
N VAL A 582 5.89 -10.29 24.06
CA VAL A 582 6.42 -11.23 23.07
C VAL A 582 7.90 -11.39 23.33
N LEU A 583 8.31 -12.60 23.68
CA LEU A 583 9.71 -12.98 23.79
C LEU A 583 10.08 -13.76 22.55
N THR A 584 11.18 -13.39 21.92
CA THR A 584 11.64 -14.02 20.67
C THR A 584 13.04 -14.55 20.85
N ALA A 585 13.22 -15.85 20.59
CA ALA A 585 14.52 -16.50 20.50
C ALA A 585 15.00 -16.49 19.05
N PHE A 586 16.12 -15.82 18.79
CA PHE A 586 16.78 -15.71 17.51
C PHE A 586 17.92 -16.70 17.40
N ASP A 587 17.92 -17.47 16.32
CA ASP A 587 19.07 -18.17 15.80
C ASP A 587 19.80 -17.25 14.81
N ILE A 588 20.93 -16.71 15.24
CA ILE A 588 21.70 -15.72 14.46
C ILE A 588 22.40 -16.38 13.27
N GLU A 589 22.82 -17.65 13.42
CA GLU A 589 23.56 -18.38 12.38
C GLU A 589 22.62 -18.83 11.25
N GLY A 590 21.48 -19.41 11.62
CA GLY A 590 20.47 -19.89 10.67
C GLY A 590 19.48 -18.82 10.21
N GLN A 591 19.52 -17.61 10.78
CA GLN A 591 18.59 -16.50 10.53
C GLN A 591 17.12 -16.92 10.70
N THR A 592 16.84 -17.72 11.74
CA THR A 592 15.48 -18.15 12.11
C THR A 592 15.11 -17.60 13.48
N ALA A 593 13.81 -17.56 13.79
CA ALA A 593 13.34 -17.05 15.07
C ALA A 593 12.05 -17.74 15.53
N GLN A 594 11.89 -17.87 16.85
CA GLN A 594 10.65 -18.37 17.44
C GLN A 594 10.21 -17.47 18.57
N SER A 595 8.95 -17.02 18.49
CA SER A 595 8.34 -16.21 19.52
C SER A 595 7.42 -17.04 20.42
N THR A 596 7.31 -16.63 21.68
CA THR A 596 6.28 -17.06 22.63
C THR A 596 5.60 -15.83 23.22
N ILE A 597 4.28 -15.90 23.40
CA ILE A 597 3.43 -14.79 23.79
C ILE A 597 2.90 -15.02 25.21
N ILE A 598 3.08 -14.04 26.08
CA ILE A 598 2.43 -13.98 27.39
C ILE A 598 1.41 -12.85 27.37
N ARG A 599 0.14 -13.17 27.66
CA ARG A 599 -0.97 -12.22 27.72
C ARG A 599 -1.63 -12.27 29.09
N PHE A 600 -2.40 -11.23 29.44
CA PHE A 600 -3.20 -11.20 30.65
C PHE A 600 -4.68 -10.88 30.35
N ASP A 601 -5.59 -11.71 30.84
CA ASP A 601 -7.05 -11.52 30.72
C ASP A 601 -7.75 -12.12 31.95
N ALA A 602 -8.57 -11.32 32.64
CA ALA A 602 -9.22 -11.74 33.90
C ALA A 602 -10.19 -12.94 33.73
N ASN A 603 -10.61 -13.23 32.50
CA ASN A 603 -11.48 -14.37 32.20
C ASN A 603 -10.72 -15.66 31.87
N ALA A 604 -9.41 -15.59 31.65
CA ALA A 604 -8.58 -16.77 31.40
C ALA A 604 -8.36 -17.58 32.68
N THR A 605 -7.95 -18.84 32.53
CA THR A 605 -7.56 -19.69 33.66
C THR A 605 -6.04 -19.72 33.87
N LYS A 606 -5.59 -20.32 34.98
CA LYS A 606 -4.13 -20.53 35.22
C LYS A 606 -3.57 -21.70 34.40
N GLY A 607 -4.41 -22.70 34.12
CA GLY A 607 -4.08 -23.83 33.26
C GLY A 607 -4.38 -23.50 31.81
N TYR A 608 -4.20 -24.48 30.93
CA TYR A 608 -4.54 -24.32 29.52
C TYR A 608 -6.05 -24.04 29.34
N ASP A 609 -6.35 -22.97 28.62
CA ASP A 609 -7.70 -22.51 28.28
C ASP A 609 -7.85 -22.38 26.76
N SER A 610 -8.65 -23.25 26.15
CA SER A 610 -8.85 -23.29 24.69
C SER A 610 -9.44 -21.99 24.10
N ASN A 611 -9.99 -21.09 24.91
CA ASN A 611 -10.51 -19.80 24.46
C ASN A 611 -9.47 -18.68 24.46
N PHE A 612 -8.35 -18.86 25.16
CA PHE A 612 -7.37 -17.80 25.38
C PHE A 612 -5.93 -18.21 25.06
N ASP A 613 -5.61 -19.51 25.08
CA ASP A 613 -4.28 -20.03 24.88
C ASP A 613 -4.10 -20.65 23.49
N SER A 614 -2.84 -20.92 23.15
CA SER A 614 -2.49 -21.73 22.00
C SER A 614 -1.39 -22.71 22.37
N HIS A 615 -1.58 -23.97 22.02
CA HIS A 615 -0.51 -24.97 22.03
C HIS A 615 0.68 -24.51 21.17
N PHE A 616 1.88 -24.95 21.53
CA PHE A 616 3.07 -24.73 20.71
C PHE A 616 3.08 -25.65 19.50
N LEU A 617 3.30 -25.08 18.31
CA LEU A 617 3.49 -25.83 17.06
C LEU A 617 4.91 -25.60 16.57
N ALA A 618 5.70 -26.68 16.50
CA ALA A 618 7.10 -26.59 16.11
C ALA A 618 7.25 -26.29 14.60
N GLY A 619 8.19 -25.40 14.28
CA GLY A 619 8.66 -25.12 12.91
C GLY A 619 10.09 -25.61 12.68
N LEU A 620 10.86 -24.88 11.86
CA LEU A 620 12.28 -25.15 11.60
C LEU A 620 13.22 -24.29 12.48
N ALA A 621 12.69 -23.20 13.05
CA ALA A 621 13.35 -22.39 14.08
C ALA A 621 13.66 -23.19 15.37
N PRO A 622 14.55 -22.71 16.26
CA PRO A 622 14.66 -23.28 17.60
C PRO A 622 13.30 -23.26 18.31
N MET A 623 13.02 -24.27 19.13
CA MET A 623 11.75 -24.30 19.86
C MET A 623 11.85 -23.41 21.10
N PHE A 624 10.96 -22.43 21.21
CA PHE A 624 10.88 -21.52 22.33
C PHE A 624 9.41 -21.28 22.69
N TYR A 625 9.04 -21.63 23.93
CA TYR A 625 7.65 -21.68 24.37
C TYR A 625 7.53 -21.49 25.87
N SER A 626 6.36 -21.10 26.35
CA SER A 626 6.04 -21.12 27.78
C SER A 626 5.49 -22.49 28.19
N ILE A 627 5.65 -22.81 29.47
CA ILE A 627 5.26 -24.11 30.02
C ILE A 627 4.12 -23.92 31.03
N SER A 628 3.03 -24.62 30.79
CA SER A 628 1.98 -24.94 31.76
C SER A 628 2.16 -26.42 32.15
N PRO A 629 1.75 -26.92 33.35
CA PRO A 629 2.21 -28.21 33.88
C PRO A 629 2.14 -29.42 32.93
N GLU A 630 1.22 -29.41 31.96
CA GLU A 630 1.06 -30.49 30.98
C GLU A 630 1.29 -30.05 29.51
N TYR A 631 1.52 -28.74 29.25
CA TYR A 631 1.47 -28.19 27.89
C TYR A 631 2.62 -27.23 27.58
N LYS A 632 3.13 -27.35 26.35
CA LYS A 632 3.98 -26.35 25.70
C LYS A 632 3.05 -25.33 25.01
N LEU A 633 3.21 -24.04 25.29
CA LEU A 633 2.30 -22.99 24.83
C LEU A 633 3.04 -21.93 24.00
N ALA A 634 2.54 -21.69 22.80
CA ALA A 634 2.95 -20.55 21.97
C ALA A 634 2.31 -19.25 22.48
N LEU A 635 1.08 -19.34 23.00
CA LEU A 635 0.38 -18.26 23.70
C LEU A 635 -0.11 -18.78 25.05
N ASN A 636 0.26 -18.07 26.11
CA ASN A 636 -0.18 -18.32 27.48
C ASN A 636 -0.82 -17.04 28.04
N THR A 637 -2.13 -17.09 28.24
CA THR A 637 -2.95 -16.01 28.76
C THR A 637 -3.27 -16.28 30.22
N LEU A 638 -2.76 -15.43 31.11
CA LEU A 638 -2.91 -15.59 32.55
C LEU A 638 -3.96 -14.62 33.12
N PRO A 639 -4.63 -14.95 34.25
CA PRO A 639 -5.70 -14.11 34.79
C PRO A 639 -5.27 -12.67 35.13
N GLN A 640 -4.05 -12.51 35.64
CA GLN A 640 -3.55 -11.21 36.09
C GLN A 640 -2.02 -11.22 36.20
N LEU A 641 -1.39 -10.12 35.78
CA LEU A 641 0.00 -9.83 36.05
C LEU A 641 0.20 -9.40 37.50
N ASN A 642 1.17 -10.01 38.19
CA ASN A 642 1.61 -9.55 39.51
C ASN A 642 3.12 -9.77 39.67
N GLY A 643 3.77 -8.97 40.53
CA GLY A 643 5.24 -8.98 40.68
C GLY A 643 5.84 -10.28 41.24
N SER A 644 5.03 -11.22 41.73
CA SER A 644 5.51 -12.53 42.21
C SER A 644 5.30 -13.65 41.19
N LEU A 645 4.72 -13.34 40.03
CA LEU A 645 4.50 -14.30 38.96
C LEU A 645 5.85 -14.73 38.35
N SER A 646 6.03 -16.05 38.24
CA SER A 646 7.15 -16.65 37.52
C SER A 646 6.61 -17.64 36.50
N ILE A 647 7.10 -17.59 35.26
CA ILE A 647 6.62 -18.40 34.15
C ILE A 647 7.81 -19.21 33.61
N PRO A 648 7.78 -20.54 33.70
CA PRO A 648 8.82 -21.38 33.11
C PRO A 648 8.74 -21.32 31.58
N LEU A 649 9.90 -21.16 30.94
CA LEU A 649 10.05 -21.15 29.50
C LEU A 649 10.98 -22.30 29.08
N GLY A 650 10.54 -23.03 28.05
CA GLY A 650 11.30 -24.09 27.42
C GLY A 650 12.10 -23.58 26.23
N PHE A 651 13.31 -24.11 26.05
CA PHE A 651 14.14 -23.87 24.89
C PHE A 651 14.79 -25.16 24.40
N GLU A 652 14.68 -25.45 23.10
CA GLU A 652 15.37 -26.55 22.44
C GLU A 652 16.03 -26.00 21.18
N LYS A 653 17.35 -26.23 21.06
CA LYS A 653 18.14 -25.73 19.93
C LYS A 653 17.71 -26.40 18.62
N ASN A 654 17.92 -25.69 17.53
CA ASN A 654 18.00 -26.27 16.20
C ASN A 654 19.47 -26.65 15.89
N GLY A 655 19.89 -26.62 14.62
CA GLY A 655 21.26 -26.94 14.21
C GLY A 655 22.34 -25.97 14.71
N SER A 656 21.98 -24.76 15.12
CA SER A 656 22.91 -23.68 15.50
C SER A 656 23.38 -23.78 16.96
N ASN A 657 24.38 -22.99 17.35
CA ASN A 657 24.93 -23.05 18.71
C ASN A 657 24.75 -21.78 19.54
N GLU A 658 24.64 -20.62 18.89
CA GLU A 658 24.51 -19.31 19.53
C GLU A 658 23.11 -18.74 19.27
N PHE A 659 22.47 -18.25 20.33
CA PHE A 659 21.10 -17.77 20.30
C PHE A 659 20.97 -16.47 21.09
N THR A 660 19.99 -15.65 20.73
CA THR A 660 19.64 -14.43 21.49
C THR A 660 18.17 -14.42 21.83
N ILE A 661 17.80 -14.18 23.09
CA ILE A 661 16.41 -13.91 23.49
C ILE A 661 16.21 -12.41 23.66
N GLU A 662 15.17 -11.89 23.04
CA GLU A 662 14.77 -10.48 23.12
C GLU A 662 13.30 -10.34 23.53
N LEU A 663 12.99 -9.25 24.24
CA LEU A 663 11.61 -8.82 24.46
C LEU A 663 11.21 -7.90 23.31
N THR A 664 10.52 -8.46 22.32
CA THR A 664 10.16 -7.75 21.08
C THR A 664 8.87 -6.95 21.22
N GLU A 665 8.00 -7.32 22.16
CA GLU A 665 6.85 -6.51 22.59
C GLU A 665 6.78 -6.50 24.11
N THR A 666 6.43 -5.34 24.69
CA THR A 666 6.37 -5.14 26.14
C THR A 666 5.11 -4.39 26.56
N ILE A 667 4.67 -4.63 27.79
CA ILE A 667 3.62 -3.85 28.44
C ILE A 667 4.28 -2.61 29.05
N SER A 668 3.74 -1.42 28.73
CA SER A 668 4.33 -0.16 29.17
C SER A 668 4.52 -0.09 30.69
N GLY A 669 5.73 0.26 31.13
CA GLY A 669 6.08 0.38 32.55
C GLY A 669 6.30 -0.94 33.28
N GLN A 670 6.18 -2.09 32.61
CA GLN A 670 6.47 -3.39 33.21
C GLN A 670 7.93 -3.79 32.97
N ALA A 671 8.68 -3.95 34.06
CA ALA A 671 10.01 -4.58 34.00
C ALA A 671 9.86 -6.10 33.84
N VAL A 672 10.64 -6.67 32.93
CA VAL A 672 10.60 -8.09 32.59
C VAL A 672 12.01 -8.65 32.76
N TYR A 673 12.15 -9.63 33.64
CA TYR A 673 13.41 -10.28 33.92
C TYR A 673 13.35 -11.74 33.49
N MET A 674 14.47 -12.26 33.02
CA MET A 674 14.62 -13.67 32.70
C MET A 674 15.86 -14.22 33.40
N THR A 675 15.70 -15.38 34.03
CA THR A 675 16.81 -16.13 34.63
C THR A 675 17.14 -17.35 33.78
N ASP A 676 18.38 -17.47 33.33
CA ASP A 676 18.92 -18.72 32.78
C ASP A 676 19.25 -19.66 33.96
N LEU A 677 18.57 -20.81 34.02
CA LEU A 677 18.71 -21.78 35.09
C LEU A 677 20.01 -22.59 34.96
N LYS A 678 20.61 -22.67 33.77
CA LYS A 678 21.89 -23.35 33.53
C LYS A 678 23.06 -22.54 34.06
N THR A 679 23.11 -21.24 33.77
CA THR A 679 24.21 -20.35 34.18
C THR A 679 23.95 -19.64 35.50
N SER A 680 22.69 -19.63 35.93
CA SER A 680 22.15 -18.85 37.04
C SER A 680 22.12 -17.33 36.83
N GLU A 681 22.40 -16.84 35.64
CA GLU A 681 22.36 -15.43 35.28
C GLU A 681 20.92 -14.90 35.22
N THR A 682 20.70 -13.65 35.64
CA THR A 682 19.42 -12.96 35.51
C THR A 682 19.61 -11.68 34.71
N VAL A 683 18.82 -11.51 33.66
CA VAL A 683 18.88 -10.38 32.72
C VAL A 683 17.57 -9.60 32.77
N ASN A 684 17.68 -8.27 32.75
CA ASN A 684 16.55 -7.38 32.54
C ASN A 684 16.28 -7.27 31.03
N LEU A 685 15.33 -8.04 30.53
CA LEU A 685 14.97 -8.07 29.11
C LEU A 685 14.32 -6.78 28.62
N THR A 686 13.82 -5.95 29.53
CA THR A 686 13.32 -4.60 29.19
C THR A 686 14.44 -3.65 28.79
N GLU A 687 15.69 -3.91 29.19
CA GLU A 687 16.84 -3.05 28.91
C GLU A 687 17.83 -3.65 27.93
N ASN A 688 18.01 -4.98 27.94
CA ASN A 688 19.03 -5.67 27.14
C ASN A 688 18.50 -7.01 26.62
N SER A 689 18.96 -7.42 25.43
CA SER A 689 18.81 -8.81 24.97
C SER A 689 19.74 -9.77 25.73
N TYR A 690 19.46 -11.08 25.66
CA TYR A 690 20.29 -12.12 26.27
C TYR A 690 20.86 -13.08 25.24
N THR A 691 22.18 -13.05 25.04
CA THR A 691 22.90 -13.98 24.16
C THR A 691 23.50 -15.14 24.95
N TYR A 692 23.36 -16.35 24.42
CA TYR A 692 23.84 -17.57 25.08
C TYR A 692 24.12 -18.70 24.08
N SER A 693 24.92 -19.68 24.51
CA SER A 693 25.15 -20.92 23.79
C SER A 693 24.28 -22.07 24.29
N SER A 694 23.89 -22.97 23.38
CA SER A 694 23.14 -24.19 23.68
C SER A 694 23.74 -25.42 23.00
N ALA A 695 23.88 -26.51 23.76
CA ALA A 695 24.43 -27.79 23.30
C ALA A 695 23.35 -28.88 23.26
N GLU A 696 23.61 -29.94 22.49
CA GLU A 696 22.75 -31.12 22.45
C GLU A 696 22.64 -31.76 23.85
N GLY A 697 21.41 -32.07 24.27
CA GLY A 697 21.15 -32.63 25.60
C GLY A 697 21.10 -31.61 26.75
N ASP A 698 21.18 -30.30 26.46
CA ASP A 698 20.88 -29.28 27.46
C ASP A 698 19.44 -29.43 27.98
N ASN A 699 19.22 -29.09 29.25
CA ASN A 699 17.89 -29.16 29.85
C ASN A 699 16.93 -28.20 29.15
N VAL A 700 15.84 -28.74 28.62
CA VAL A 700 14.81 -28.00 27.89
C VAL A 700 14.17 -26.89 28.75
N ASN A 701 13.98 -27.13 30.04
CA ASN A 701 13.39 -26.17 30.97
C ASN A 701 14.45 -25.19 31.46
N ARG A 702 14.99 -24.37 30.55
CA ARG A 702 16.18 -23.55 30.78
C ARG A 702 15.88 -22.17 31.37
N PHE A 703 14.76 -21.57 31.03
CA PHE A 703 14.53 -20.16 31.31
C PHE A 703 13.36 -19.96 32.27
N LEU A 704 13.46 -18.94 33.13
CA LEU A 704 12.39 -18.54 34.04
C LEU A 704 12.12 -17.04 33.88
N LEU A 705 10.92 -16.69 33.42
CA LEU A 705 10.45 -15.32 33.29
C LEU A 705 9.86 -14.83 34.61
N HIS A 706 10.13 -13.60 35.02
CA HIS A 706 9.57 -12.99 36.23
C HIS A 706 9.48 -11.46 36.14
N PHE A 707 8.67 -10.87 37.02
CA PHE A 707 8.22 -9.47 36.93
C PHE A 707 8.65 -8.58 38.11
N ALA A 708 9.48 -9.13 39.01
CA ALA A 708 10.20 -8.41 40.04
C ALA A 708 11.50 -9.17 40.33
N LEU A 709 12.53 -8.47 40.83
CA LEU A 709 13.77 -9.11 41.22
C LEU A 709 13.50 -10.20 42.27
N LEU A 710 13.83 -11.45 41.93
CA LEU A 710 13.84 -12.57 42.85
C LEU A 710 14.95 -12.34 43.90
N GLY A 711 14.64 -11.60 44.97
CA GLY A 711 15.47 -11.42 46.16
C GLY A 711 16.96 -11.18 45.88
N VAL A 712 17.34 -9.93 45.63
CA VAL A 712 18.75 -9.52 45.70
C VAL A 712 19.19 -9.59 47.16
N ASP A 713 20.10 -10.51 47.47
CA ASP A 713 21.20 -10.25 48.40
C ASP A 713 22.44 -11.05 47.95
N GLU A 714 23.42 -10.28 47.46
CA GLU A 714 24.84 -10.53 47.24
C GLU A 714 25.34 -11.53 46.18
N PRO A 715 26.41 -11.17 45.43
CA PRO A 715 27.02 -12.05 44.45
C PRO A 715 27.93 -13.03 45.18
N GLU A 716 27.60 -14.32 45.23
CA GLU A 716 28.63 -15.34 45.37
C GLU A 716 28.21 -16.74 44.90
N THR A 717 28.96 -17.24 43.92
CA THR A 717 29.07 -18.62 43.40
C THR A 717 27.96 -19.17 42.49
N GLN A 718 28.38 -19.55 41.28
CA GLN A 718 27.67 -20.22 40.18
C GLN A 718 27.02 -21.59 40.51
N ASN A 719 26.57 -21.88 41.73
CA ASN A 719 25.91 -23.16 42.09
C ASN A 719 25.03 -23.05 43.36
N GLY A 720 24.09 -22.11 43.38
CA GLY A 720 23.08 -21.95 44.44
C GLY A 720 21.83 -22.83 44.23
N MET A 721 21.21 -23.31 45.31
CA MET A 721 19.88 -23.92 45.25
C MET A 721 18.86 -22.86 44.82
N LYS A 722 17.98 -23.20 43.86
CA LYS A 722 16.85 -22.35 43.45
C LYS A 722 15.55 -23.10 43.67
N ALA A 723 14.56 -22.45 44.27
CA ALA A 723 13.26 -23.04 44.48
C ALA A 723 12.17 -21.99 44.28
N TRP A 724 11.07 -22.36 43.61
CA TRP A 724 9.89 -21.51 43.45
C TRP A 724 8.63 -22.36 43.40
N ALA A 725 7.48 -21.76 43.73
CA ALA A 725 6.19 -22.42 43.58
C ALA A 725 5.49 -21.89 42.33
N TYR A 726 4.96 -22.79 41.52
CA TYR A 726 4.13 -22.46 40.36
C TYR A 726 3.06 -23.54 40.18
N ASP A 727 1.81 -23.12 40.01
CA ASP A 727 0.62 -23.96 39.83
C ASP A 727 0.52 -25.19 40.78
N GLY A 728 0.65 -24.95 42.08
CA GLY A 728 0.58 -26.02 43.09
C GLY A 728 1.75 -27.00 43.07
N GLN A 729 2.83 -26.71 42.33
CA GLN A 729 4.06 -27.47 42.28
C GLN A 729 5.22 -26.66 42.86
N LEU A 730 6.13 -27.33 43.55
CA LEU A 730 7.44 -26.81 43.93
C LEU A 730 8.44 -27.20 42.84
N TYR A 731 8.97 -26.22 42.15
CA TYR A 731 10.10 -26.38 41.26
C TYR A 731 11.39 -26.15 42.02
N LEU A 732 12.33 -27.08 41.86
CA LEU A 732 13.59 -27.11 42.60
C LEU A 732 14.75 -27.45 41.68
N LEU A 733 15.79 -26.61 41.72
CA LEU A 733 17.11 -26.90 41.18
C LEU A 733 18.09 -26.98 42.36
N SER A 734 18.64 -28.18 42.58
CA SER A 734 19.60 -28.44 43.66
C SER A 734 21.01 -28.54 43.07
N PRO A 735 22.05 -28.00 43.71
CA PRO A 735 23.42 -28.10 43.18
C PRO A 735 24.00 -29.52 43.28
N GLU A 736 23.42 -30.38 44.12
CA GLU A 736 23.81 -31.77 44.32
C GLU A 736 22.62 -32.60 44.85
N PRO A 737 22.70 -33.93 44.92
CA PRO A 737 21.72 -34.75 45.62
C PRO A 737 21.72 -34.45 47.14
N GLY A 738 20.54 -34.30 47.73
CA GLY A 738 20.40 -33.93 49.15
C GLY A 738 18.96 -33.94 49.66
N GLU A 739 18.77 -33.66 50.95
CA GLU A 739 17.44 -33.60 51.57
C GLU A 739 16.84 -32.20 51.46
N VAL A 740 15.59 -32.13 51.04
CA VAL A 740 14.80 -30.91 50.94
C VAL A 740 13.76 -30.94 52.03
N THR A 741 13.69 -29.89 52.84
CA THR A 741 12.70 -29.73 53.89
C THR A 741 11.99 -28.40 53.76
N ILE A 742 10.66 -28.43 53.81
CA ILE A 742 9.79 -27.25 53.71
C ILE A 742 9.36 -26.84 55.12
N TYR A 743 9.57 -25.58 55.48
CA TYR A 743 9.21 -24.99 56.77
C TYR A 743 8.20 -23.87 56.61
N ASP A 744 7.33 -23.69 57.61
CA ASP A 744 6.64 -22.41 57.79
C ASP A 744 7.57 -21.34 58.40
N LEU A 745 7.12 -20.08 58.45
CA LEU A 745 7.87 -18.98 59.05
C LEU A 745 8.15 -19.14 60.56
N ARG A 746 7.51 -20.12 61.23
CA ARG A 746 7.77 -20.45 62.64
C ARG A 746 8.80 -21.58 62.78
N GLY A 747 9.39 -22.03 61.67
CA GLY A 747 10.39 -23.11 61.65
C GLY A 747 9.80 -24.50 61.82
N ARG A 748 8.47 -24.68 61.68
CA ARG A 748 7.85 -26.02 61.74
C ARG A 748 8.01 -26.71 60.40
N LYS A 749 8.57 -27.93 60.41
CA LYS A 749 8.66 -28.79 59.23
C LYS A 749 7.26 -29.17 58.76
N LEU A 750 6.93 -28.85 57.52
CA LEU A 750 5.64 -29.14 56.86
C LEU A 750 5.75 -30.38 55.97
N SER A 751 6.83 -30.47 55.19
CA SER A 751 7.08 -31.57 54.26
C SER A 751 8.58 -31.74 54.04
N GLY A 752 8.98 -32.84 53.41
CA GLY A 752 10.34 -33.03 52.95
C GLY A 752 10.47 -34.23 52.03
N PHE A 753 11.46 -34.16 51.15
CA PHE A 753 11.75 -35.19 50.15
C PHE A 753 13.25 -35.16 49.86
N ARG A 754 13.72 -36.15 49.09
CA ARG A 754 15.12 -36.22 48.66
C ARG A 754 15.20 -35.80 47.20
N SER A 755 16.11 -34.89 46.90
CA SER A 755 16.52 -34.54 45.53
C SER A 755 17.66 -35.47 45.15
N ASP A 756 17.46 -36.29 44.11
CA ASP A 756 18.49 -37.26 43.65
C ASP A 756 19.24 -36.80 42.39
N THR A 757 18.81 -35.70 41.77
CA THR A 757 19.49 -35.07 40.62
C THR A 757 19.80 -33.60 40.90
N SER A 758 20.71 -33.03 40.11
CA SER A 758 20.95 -31.60 39.99
C SER A 758 20.07 -30.91 38.96
N ASP A 759 19.30 -31.69 38.18
CA ASP A 759 18.33 -31.16 37.21
C ASP A 759 17.11 -30.57 37.91
N LEU A 760 16.37 -29.74 37.16
CA LEU A 760 15.09 -29.20 37.59
C LEU A 760 14.10 -30.34 37.91
N GLN A 761 13.63 -30.36 39.14
CA GLN A 761 12.62 -31.28 39.64
C GLN A 761 11.36 -30.51 40.01
N ASN A 762 10.19 -31.13 39.84
CA ASN A 762 8.92 -30.64 40.34
C ASN A 762 8.29 -31.62 41.34
N HIS A 763 7.74 -31.08 42.43
CA HIS A 763 7.06 -31.87 43.47
C HIS A 763 5.71 -31.24 43.82
N PRO A 764 4.63 -32.04 43.99
CA PRO A 764 3.34 -31.50 44.41
C PRO A 764 3.46 -30.73 45.72
N LEU A 765 3.00 -29.48 45.71
CA LEU A 765 3.09 -28.54 46.82
C LEU A 765 1.69 -28.22 47.34
N ASN A 766 1.15 -29.13 48.15
CA ASN A 766 -0.17 -29.01 48.77
C ASN A 766 -0.11 -28.13 50.03
N LEU A 767 0.24 -26.85 49.87
CA LEU A 767 0.31 -25.88 50.95
C LEU A 767 -0.65 -24.71 50.68
N PRO A 768 -1.33 -24.16 51.72
CA PRO A 768 -2.10 -22.94 51.58
C PRO A 768 -1.24 -21.76 51.11
N SER A 769 -1.87 -20.74 50.53
CA SER A 769 -1.20 -19.50 50.16
C SER A 769 -0.43 -18.92 51.35
N GLY A 770 0.85 -18.60 51.17
CA GLY A 770 1.72 -18.15 52.25
C GLY A 770 3.20 -18.16 51.90
N VAL A 771 4.04 -17.66 52.81
CA VAL A 771 5.50 -17.67 52.67
C VAL A 771 6.07 -18.89 53.39
N TYR A 772 6.97 -19.60 52.72
CA TYR A 772 7.62 -20.81 53.25
C TYR A 772 9.13 -20.73 53.04
N ILE A 773 9.88 -21.48 53.85
CA ILE A 773 11.34 -21.62 53.71
C ILE A 773 11.63 -23.06 53.27
N ILE A 774 12.25 -23.22 52.12
CA ILE A 774 12.80 -24.49 51.66
C ILE A 774 14.26 -24.55 52.11
N SER A 775 14.60 -25.54 52.91
CA SER A 775 15.99 -25.82 53.27
C SER A 775 16.46 -27.03 52.49
N PHE A 776 17.54 -26.87 51.73
CA PHE A 776 18.29 -27.98 51.15
C PHE A 776 19.49 -28.32 52.00
N GLN A 777 19.62 -29.59 52.37
CA GLN A 777 20.76 -30.15 53.08
C GLN A 777 21.54 -31.05 52.12
N GLY A 778 22.64 -30.50 51.59
CA GLY A 778 23.63 -31.21 50.78
C GLY A 778 24.70 -31.88 51.63
N ARG A 779 25.79 -32.33 51.00
CA ARG A 779 26.90 -33.03 51.68
C ARG A 779 27.72 -32.10 52.57
N THR A 780 27.83 -30.83 52.19
CA THR A 780 28.73 -29.85 52.82
C THR A 780 28.05 -28.56 53.26
N SER A 781 26.76 -28.35 52.91
CA SER A 781 26.05 -27.11 53.26
C SER A 781 24.55 -27.33 53.48
N ILE A 782 23.96 -26.45 54.29
CA ILE A 782 22.51 -26.27 54.40
C ILE A 782 22.19 -24.89 53.80
N LYS A 783 21.34 -24.83 52.79
CA LYS A 783 20.94 -23.58 52.12
C LYS A 783 19.43 -23.37 52.24
N PRO A 784 18.96 -22.28 52.86
CA PRO A 784 17.56 -21.90 52.86
C PRO A 784 17.21 -21.02 51.65
N VAL A 785 16.08 -21.30 51.01
CA VAL A 785 15.47 -20.50 49.94
C VAL A 785 14.04 -20.18 50.35
N LYS A 786 13.68 -18.89 50.35
CA LYS A 786 12.30 -18.46 50.60
C LYS A 786 11.48 -18.68 49.34
N ILE A 787 10.32 -19.31 49.48
CA ILE A 787 9.31 -19.43 48.42
C ILE A 787 7.99 -18.80 48.87
N ILE A 788 7.17 -18.41 47.90
CA ILE A 788 5.81 -17.93 48.14
C ILE A 788 4.86 -18.86 47.39
N VAL A 789 3.89 -19.43 48.11
CA VAL A 789 2.83 -20.28 47.54
C VAL A 789 1.56 -19.43 47.47
N HIS A 790 0.81 -19.55 46.37
CA HIS A 790 -0.37 -18.74 46.09
C HIS A 790 -1.60 -19.59 45.84
#